data_AF-A0A1P8FKJ0-F1
#
_entry.id   AF-A0A1P8FKJ0-F1
#
_cell.length_a   1.000
_cell.length_b   1.000
_cell.length_c   1.000
_cell.angle_alpha   90.00
_cell.angle_beta   90.00
_cell.angle_gamma   90.00
#
_symmetry.space_group_name_H-M   'P 1'
#
loop_
_entity.id
_entity.type
_entity.pdbx_description
1 polymer ?
#
loop_
_entity_poly.entity_id
_entity_poly.type
_entity_poly.pdbx_seq_one_letter_code
_entity_poly.pdbx_strand_id
1 'polypeptide(L)'
;MFSIRPWGFAALAACAFAVTVHAADTISPLESGVVPVPVGPQDEIGPAERSRIWREIDASRAKLAIPKAGPRPSFQWPLRAARGYSDPGFETIANFVDEDPAFPDKVKDFNCGVRTYDQASGYNHRGTDISLWPDSWNVMAARQVEIVAAAPGTIVLKSDGNFDRNCKLSDLPWNAIYVQHDDGSIAWYGHMKSESLTAKGLGDRVVTGEFLGNVGSSGNSTGPHLHFEVYDAARVLIDPFAGPCNTRNAESWWAVQPAYLRPQVNRIVTASAPPVFSTCGADGRLQDAGTLNVKSAFAPGEKMYFVALLRDAPTTQGVEFVVRRPDGSEWGRYTTAPIDQVYVASYWYVSFTLEPTAPAGTWLVEASNSGSRAQTSFALNAAATVPTNYTDLWWNAAESGWGMNLVQQDDLLFVTWFTYDADRAGQWLLMSDARRQANGSFTGTIYRATGTPLAQINGQPAVTTPLAPLGTGTLTFTSASQGTFAYTVNGVSQQKAITRQVFSTPTTCMATAASRSHATNYQDLWWNPSESGWGVNFAQQGDILFATWFTYGAGGRGQWLVASNASRQPTGEFRGRLYRTTGTPFNLINGTPAVTSAATDIGEIALTFTDGEHARMDYTVDGVSQSKSITRQVFAATQPLCR
;
A
#
# COMPACT_ATOMS: atom_id res chain seq x y z
N MET A 1 60.58 -19.92 41.02
CA MET A 1 61.00 -20.55 39.74
C MET A 1 60.48 -19.64 38.63
N PHE A 2 61.38 -19.02 37.84
CA PHE A 2 61.23 -18.43 36.49
C PHE A 2 59.84 -17.87 36.06
N SER A 3 59.65 -16.69 35.43
CA SER A 3 60.53 -15.86 34.60
C SER A 3 59.70 -14.71 33.96
N ILE A 4 60.23 -13.48 34.04
CA ILE A 4 60.32 -12.44 32.96
C ILE A 4 59.06 -11.63 32.52
N ARG A 5 59.12 -10.32 32.83
CA ARG A 5 58.51 -9.11 32.19
C ARG A 5 58.99 -8.95 30.71
N PRO A 6 58.50 -8.08 29.78
CA PRO A 6 58.05 -6.69 30.01
C PRO A 6 57.05 -6.07 28.99
N TRP A 7 56.87 -4.76 29.15
CA TRP A 7 56.04 -3.76 28.46
C TRP A 7 56.37 -3.51 26.97
N GLY A 8 55.43 -2.86 26.25
CA GLY A 8 55.78 -1.85 25.24
C GLY A 8 54.73 -1.49 24.16
N PHE A 9 54.38 -0.19 24.10
CA PHE A 9 53.93 0.62 22.94
C PHE A 9 52.61 0.24 22.22
N ALA A 10 51.81 1.10 21.59
CA ALA A 10 51.57 2.55 21.51
C ALA A 10 50.41 2.73 20.49
N ALA A 11 49.57 3.77 20.64
CA ALA A 11 48.90 4.54 19.56
C ALA A 11 47.67 5.27 20.17
N LEU A 12 47.72 6.59 20.37
CA LEU A 12 47.34 7.65 19.39
C LEU A 12 45.89 7.56 18.93
N ALA A 13 45.18 8.63 19.29
CA ALA A 13 43.76 8.86 19.14
C ALA A 13 43.29 8.87 17.68
N ALA A 14 42.13 8.23 17.45
CA ALA A 14 41.18 8.64 16.45
C ALA A 14 39.80 8.64 17.12
N CYS A 15 39.21 9.82 17.27
CA CYS A 15 37.80 9.99 17.63
C CYS A 15 36.94 9.34 16.53
N ALA A 16 36.53 8.10 16.75
CA ALA A 16 35.38 7.54 16.06
C ALA A 16 34.14 7.94 16.88
N PHE A 17 33.34 8.87 16.33
CA PHE A 17 31.93 8.97 16.72
C PHE A 17 31.29 7.61 16.43
N ALA A 18 31.07 6.82 17.47
CA ALA A 18 30.25 5.64 17.39
C ALA A 18 28.81 6.11 17.10
N VAL A 19 28.42 6.05 15.82
CA VAL A 19 27.01 6.10 15.43
C VAL A 19 26.36 4.89 16.09
N THR A 20 25.61 5.16 17.15
CA THR A 20 24.74 4.19 17.81
C THR A 20 23.60 3.93 16.84
N VAL A 21 23.70 2.84 16.09
CA VAL A 21 22.59 2.32 15.30
C VAL A 21 21.47 1.98 16.29
N HIS A 22 20.41 2.79 16.28
CA HIS A 22 19.19 2.49 17.04
C HIS A 22 18.54 1.27 16.39
N ALA A 23 18.55 0.15 17.11
CA ALA A 23 17.85 -1.06 16.72
C ALA A 23 16.37 -0.95 17.14
N ALA A 24 15.52 -0.48 16.24
CA ALA A 24 14.14 -0.95 16.02
C ALA A 24 13.47 -0.24 14.82
N ASP A 25 14.21 0.02 13.73
CA ASP A 25 13.63 0.54 12.49
C ASP A 25 13.38 -0.64 11.55
N THR A 26 12.12 -1.08 11.44
CA THR A 26 11.77 -2.25 10.61
C THR A 26 11.74 -1.87 9.13
N ILE A 27 12.93 -1.73 8.55
CA ILE A 27 13.12 -1.81 7.11
C ILE A 27 12.87 -3.27 6.71
N SER A 28 11.77 -3.51 6.00
CA SER A 28 11.48 -4.81 5.39
C SER A 28 12.22 -4.95 4.05
N PRO A 29 12.52 -6.17 3.58
CA PRO A 29 13.50 -6.40 2.51
C PRO A 29 13.14 -5.72 1.18
N LEU A 30 14.22 -5.44 0.44
CA LEU A 30 14.28 -4.84 -0.90
C LEU A 30 13.49 -5.68 -1.91
N GLU A 31 12.60 -5.05 -2.66
CA GLU A 31 11.96 -5.68 -3.82
C GLU A 31 12.18 -4.80 -5.07
N SER A 32 12.42 -5.46 -6.19
CA SER A 32 12.68 -4.84 -7.49
C SER A 32 11.78 -5.47 -8.53
N GLY A 33 11.34 -4.68 -9.51
CA GLY A 33 10.77 -5.22 -10.74
C GLY A 33 11.51 -4.65 -11.93
N VAL A 34 11.81 -5.51 -12.88
CA VAL A 34 12.83 -5.27 -13.88
C VAL A 34 12.38 -5.77 -15.23
N VAL A 35 12.69 -5.01 -16.27
CA VAL A 35 12.45 -5.39 -17.66
C VAL A 35 13.82 -5.66 -18.31
N PRO A 36 14.25 -6.94 -18.42
CA PRO A 36 15.55 -7.30 -18.97
C PRO A 36 15.65 -6.91 -20.43
N VAL A 37 16.87 -6.69 -20.93
CA VAL A 37 17.09 -6.67 -22.38
C VAL A 37 16.72 -8.07 -22.93
N PRO A 38 15.93 -8.17 -24.02
CA PRO A 38 15.46 -7.09 -24.90
C PRO A 38 14.02 -6.59 -24.64
N VAL A 39 13.39 -6.90 -23.50
CA VAL A 39 11.92 -6.93 -23.38
C VAL A 39 11.23 -5.56 -23.19
N GLY A 40 11.48 -4.57 -24.05
CA GLY A 40 10.58 -3.41 -24.20
C GLY A 40 9.30 -3.74 -24.98
N PRO A 41 8.41 -2.76 -25.28
CA PRO A 41 7.32 -2.99 -26.23
C PRO A 41 7.88 -3.47 -27.57
N GLN A 42 7.07 -4.22 -28.31
CA GLN A 42 7.36 -4.74 -29.63
C GLN A 42 6.21 -4.36 -30.55
N ASP A 43 6.53 -4.20 -31.82
CA ASP A 43 5.59 -4.00 -32.92
C ASP A 43 5.87 -4.94 -34.10
N GLU A 44 4.96 -4.93 -35.07
CA GLU A 44 5.24 -5.49 -36.39
C GLU A 44 4.40 -4.80 -37.49
N ILE A 45 5.06 -4.41 -38.58
CA ILE A 45 4.39 -3.98 -39.81
C ILE A 45 4.57 -5.07 -40.88
N GLY A 46 3.53 -5.87 -41.06
CA GLY A 46 3.52 -6.98 -42.01
C GLY A 46 3.72 -6.55 -43.47
N PRO A 47 4.16 -7.46 -44.37
CA PRO A 47 4.51 -7.12 -45.75
C PRO A 47 3.37 -6.47 -46.56
N ALA A 48 2.12 -6.91 -46.34
CA ALA A 48 0.94 -6.37 -47.02
C ALA A 48 0.66 -4.92 -46.61
N GLU A 49 0.74 -4.64 -45.30
CA GLU A 49 0.54 -3.31 -44.74
C GLU A 49 1.64 -2.34 -45.20
N ARG A 50 2.90 -2.77 -45.12
CA ARG A 50 4.04 -1.98 -45.61
C ARG A 50 3.90 -1.64 -47.09
N SER A 51 3.47 -2.62 -47.90
CA SER A 51 3.22 -2.42 -49.33
C SER A 51 2.07 -1.43 -49.58
N ARG A 52 1.03 -1.44 -48.74
CA ARG A 52 -0.07 -0.47 -48.79
C ARG A 52 0.42 0.95 -48.51
N ILE A 53 1.12 1.14 -47.39
CA ILE A 53 1.67 2.44 -46.98
C ILE A 53 2.53 3.04 -48.09
N TRP A 54 3.43 2.25 -48.70
CA TRP A 54 4.27 2.74 -49.79
C TRP A 54 3.48 3.19 -51.02
N ARG A 55 2.42 2.46 -51.41
CA ARG A 55 1.55 2.89 -52.52
C ARG A 55 0.86 4.23 -52.23
N GLU A 56 0.43 4.44 -50.99
CA GLU A 56 -0.23 5.69 -50.58
C GLU A 56 0.76 6.86 -50.54
N ILE A 57 1.96 6.64 -50.01
CA ILE A 57 3.06 7.61 -50.05
C ILE A 57 3.36 8.01 -51.50
N ASP A 58 3.50 7.03 -52.41
CA ASP A 58 3.79 7.30 -53.82
C ASP A 58 2.68 8.10 -54.51
N ALA A 59 1.43 7.70 -54.29
CA ALA A 59 0.27 8.39 -54.84
C ALA A 59 0.19 9.83 -54.34
N SER A 60 0.51 10.07 -53.07
CA SER A 60 0.56 11.42 -52.48
C SER A 60 1.72 12.25 -53.06
N ARG A 61 2.93 11.70 -53.10
CA ARG A 61 4.12 12.37 -53.67
C ARG A 61 3.92 12.76 -55.12
N ALA A 62 3.30 11.90 -55.92
CA ALA A 62 2.98 12.17 -57.32
C ALA A 62 2.05 13.39 -57.48
N LYS A 63 1.12 13.60 -56.53
CA LYS A 63 0.23 14.77 -56.52
C LYS A 63 0.93 16.03 -56.02
N LEU A 64 1.82 15.90 -55.03
CA LEU A 64 2.46 17.03 -54.36
C LEU A 64 3.70 17.56 -55.09
N ALA A 65 4.31 16.78 -55.99
CA ALA A 65 5.48 17.16 -56.79
C ALA A 65 6.67 17.71 -55.95
N ILE A 66 6.94 17.09 -54.80
CA ILE A 66 7.94 17.56 -53.84
C ILE A 66 9.38 17.32 -54.37
N PRO A 67 10.24 18.36 -54.42
CA PRO A 67 11.66 18.22 -54.80
C PRO A 67 12.44 17.22 -53.94
N LYS A 68 13.52 16.65 -54.51
CA LYS A 68 14.40 15.64 -53.87
C LYS A 68 15.87 15.92 -54.14
N ALA A 69 16.29 17.18 -53.99
CA ALA A 69 17.62 17.64 -54.39
C ALA A 69 18.34 18.45 -53.29
N GLY A 70 17.83 18.39 -52.06
CA GLY A 70 18.43 19.04 -50.90
C GLY A 70 19.48 18.17 -50.20
N PRO A 71 20.12 18.72 -49.16
CA PRO A 71 21.07 17.98 -48.34
C PRO A 71 20.36 16.91 -47.49
N ARG A 72 21.11 15.86 -47.14
CA ARG A 72 20.70 14.82 -46.19
C ARG A 72 20.23 15.45 -44.88
N PRO A 73 19.11 15.00 -44.28
CA PRO A 73 18.64 15.53 -43.01
C PRO A 73 19.61 15.20 -41.87
N SER A 74 19.64 16.07 -40.87
CA SER A 74 20.28 15.84 -39.58
C SER A 74 19.20 15.78 -38.51
N PHE A 75 18.93 14.59 -37.99
CA PHE A 75 17.80 14.34 -37.09
C PHE A 75 18.09 14.81 -35.67
N GLN A 76 17.20 15.62 -35.14
CA GLN A 76 17.07 15.88 -33.70
C GLN A 76 16.21 14.81 -33.05
N TRP A 77 16.30 14.68 -31.72
CA TRP A 77 15.50 13.71 -30.98
C TRP A 77 14.00 13.93 -31.21
N PRO A 78 13.22 12.90 -31.62
CA PRO A 78 11.85 13.08 -32.10
C PRO A 78 10.81 13.14 -30.98
N LEU A 79 11.22 13.18 -29.71
CA LEU A 79 10.33 13.30 -28.55
C LEU A 79 10.65 14.52 -27.69
N ARG A 80 9.60 15.12 -27.14
CA ARG A 80 9.68 16.22 -26.16
C ARG A 80 8.60 16.06 -25.09
N ALA A 81 8.91 16.44 -23.86
CA ALA A 81 7.90 16.58 -22.80
C ALA A 81 6.86 17.65 -23.17
N ALA A 82 5.58 17.33 -22.99
CA ALA A 82 4.51 18.30 -23.17
C ALA A 82 4.64 19.44 -22.14
N ARG A 83 4.07 20.61 -22.47
CA ARG A 83 4.12 21.77 -21.58
C ARG A 83 3.52 21.43 -20.21
N GLY A 84 4.32 21.62 -19.15
CA GLY A 84 3.90 21.38 -17.76
C GLY A 84 4.22 19.98 -17.24
N TYR A 85 4.75 19.08 -18.07
CA TYR A 85 5.31 17.82 -17.60
C TYR A 85 6.77 18.01 -17.17
N SER A 86 7.09 17.65 -15.92
CA SER A 86 8.34 18.03 -15.25
C SER A 86 9.15 16.84 -14.73
N ASP A 87 8.80 15.61 -15.11
CA ASP A 87 9.59 14.44 -14.71
C ASP A 87 10.98 14.50 -15.38
N PRO A 88 12.06 14.14 -14.65
CA PRO A 88 13.42 14.30 -15.16
C PRO A 88 13.75 13.35 -16.33
N GLY A 89 12.99 12.27 -16.51
CA GLY A 89 13.04 11.41 -17.68
C GLY A 89 11.68 10.81 -18.01
N PHE A 90 11.38 10.66 -19.29
CA PHE A 90 10.07 10.21 -19.79
C PHE A 90 10.13 9.14 -20.88
N GLU A 91 11.33 8.73 -21.28
CA GLU A 91 11.53 7.74 -22.34
C GLU A 91 12.72 6.82 -22.07
N THR A 92 12.73 5.70 -22.77
CA THR A 92 13.88 4.83 -22.98
C THR A 92 13.85 4.29 -24.42
N ILE A 93 14.99 4.02 -25.02
CA ILE A 93 15.00 3.29 -26.29
C ILE A 93 14.71 1.83 -25.96
N ALA A 94 13.59 1.26 -26.34
CA ALA A 94 13.36 -0.17 -26.09
C ALA A 94 14.23 -1.02 -27.02
N ASN A 95 14.12 -0.77 -28.32
CA ASN A 95 14.71 -1.58 -29.38
C ASN A 95 15.35 -0.68 -30.45
N PHE A 96 16.49 -1.10 -30.96
CA PHE A 96 17.13 -0.54 -32.16
C PHE A 96 16.71 -1.32 -33.41
N VAL A 97 17.13 -0.87 -34.59
CA VAL A 97 16.95 -1.61 -35.84
C VAL A 97 17.68 -2.95 -35.74
N ASP A 98 17.07 -4.00 -36.29
CA ASP A 98 17.72 -5.30 -36.47
C ASP A 98 18.53 -5.34 -37.79
N GLU A 99 19.84 -5.52 -37.62
CA GLU A 99 20.85 -5.59 -38.68
C GLU A 99 21.12 -7.03 -39.13
N ASP A 100 20.60 -8.06 -38.43
CA ASP A 100 20.65 -9.43 -38.93
C ASP A 100 19.44 -9.69 -39.84
N PRO A 101 19.63 -10.14 -41.08
CA PRO A 101 18.51 -10.50 -41.96
C PRO A 101 17.95 -11.91 -41.69
N ALA A 102 18.65 -12.74 -40.89
CA ALA A 102 18.13 -14.05 -40.51
C ALA A 102 17.05 -13.91 -39.43
N PHE A 103 16.16 -14.90 -39.34
CA PHE A 103 15.10 -15.00 -38.32
C PHE A 103 14.62 -16.47 -38.24
N PRO A 104 13.99 -16.92 -37.14
CA PRO A 104 13.77 -16.21 -35.87
C PRO A 104 14.93 -16.31 -34.88
N ASP A 105 14.91 -15.46 -33.85
CA ASP A 105 15.86 -15.36 -32.75
C ASP A 105 17.31 -15.11 -33.22
N LYS A 106 17.47 -14.40 -34.33
CA LYS A 106 18.75 -13.95 -34.86
C LYS A 106 18.74 -12.44 -34.89
N VAL A 107 19.12 -11.84 -33.76
CA VAL A 107 19.02 -10.40 -33.53
C VAL A 107 20.40 -9.77 -33.42
N LYS A 108 20.57 -8.60 -34.02
CA LYS A 108 21.81 -7.82 -33.91
C LYS A 108 21.54 -6.35 -34.15
N ASP A 109 21.86 -5.48 -33.19
CA ASP A 109 21.72 -4.02 -33.38
C ASP A 109 22.98 -3.36 -33.98
N PHE A 110 22.90 -2.04 -34.23
CA PHE A 110 23.99 -1.22 -34.79
C PHE A 110 25.32 -1.34 -34.02
N ASN A 111 25.26 -1.63 -32.72
CA ASN A 111 26.40 -1.75 -31.83
C ASN A 111 26.83 -3.20 -31.59
N CYS A 112 26.36 -4.12 -32.43
CA CYS A 112 26.58 -5.57 -32.31
C CYS A 112 25.97 -6.17 -31.02
N GLY A 113 25.04 -5.45 -30.39
CA GLY A 113 24.28 -5.91 -29.25
C GLY A 113 23.04 -6.69 -29.66
N VAL A 114 22.22 -7.01 -28.66
CA VAL A 114 20.96 -7.75 -28.81
C VAL A 114 19.75 -6.90 -28.42
N ARG A 115 19.87 -5.57 -28.36
CA ARG A 115 18.76 -4.67 -27.99
C ARG A 115 17.91 -4.38 -29.23
N THR A 116 17.34 -5.45 -29.76
CA THR A 116 16.41 -5.48 -30.89
C THR A 116 15.63 -6.81 -30.84
N TYR A 117 14.72 -7.04 -31.78
CA TYR A 117 13.93 -8.26 -31.87
C TYR A 117 13.58 -8.61 -33.32
N ASP A 118 13.27 -9.88 -33.53
CA ASP A 118 12.62 -10.40 -34.72
C ASP A 118 11.35 -11.17 -34.33
N GLN A 119 10.56 -11.60 -35.32
CA GLN A 119 9.37 -12.42 -35.10
C GLN A 119 9.42 -13.67 -35.98
N ALA A 120 8.85 -14.77 -35.48
CA ALA A 120 8.70 -16.01 -36.24
C ALA A 120 7.86 -15.87 -37.52
N SER A 121 7.11 -14.77 -37.67
CA SER A 121 6.40 -14.39 -38.90
C SER A 121 7.35 -13.98 -40.05
N GLY A 122 8.62 -13.75 -39.75
CA GLY A 122 9.62 -13.22 -40.69
C GLY A 122 9.76 -11.70 -40.69
N TYR A 123 9.34 -11.05 -39.60
CA TYR A 123 9.56 -9.63 -39.36
C TYR A 123 10.87 -9.41 -38.60
N ASN A 124 11.79 -8.64 -39.19
CA ASN A 124 12.94 -8.08 -38.47
C ASN A 124 12.65 -6.63 -38.17
N HIS A 125 12.93 -6.19 -36.94
CA HIS A 125 12.58 -4.86 -36.48
C HIS A 125 13.26 -3.79 -37.34
N ARG A 126 12.46 -2.89 -37.95
CA ARG A 126 12.93 -1.94 -38.97
C ARG A 126 13.05 -0.50 -38.47
N GLY A 127 12.76 -0.26 -37.20
CA GLY A 127 12.76 1.08 -36.62
C GLY A 127 13.60 1.18 -35.36
N THR A 128 13.58 2.36 -34.75
CA THR A 128 13.96 2.54 -33.35
C THR A 128 12.70 2.75 -32.53
N ASP A 129 12.52 1.94 -31.49
CA ASP A 129 11.41 2.06 -30.55
C ASP A 129 11.81 2.92 -29.38
N ILE A 130 11.15 4.07 -29.23
CA ILE A 130 11.36 4.99 -28.13
C ILE A 130 10.13 4.94 -27.22
N SER A 131 10.26 4.17 -26.15
CA SER A 131 9.18 3.79 -25.24
C SER A 131 8.98 4.82 -24.14
N LEU A 132 7.72 5.01 -23.75
CA LEU A 132 7.41 5.85 -22.59
C LEU A 132 7.82 5.13 -21.30
N TRP A 133 8.56 5.81 -20.43
CA TRP A 133 8.99 5.29 -19.13
C TRP A 133 9.16 6.45 -18.14
N PRO A 134 8.54 6.41 -16.94
CA PRO A 134 8.26 5.18 -16.20
C PRO A 134 6.81 4.77 -15.98
N ASP A 135 5.85 5.53 -16.48
CA ASP A 135 4.41 5.26 -16.31
C ASP A 135 3.69 5.33 -17.66
N SER A 136 4.06 4.40 -18.56
CA SER A 136 3.81 4.49 -20.00
C SER A 136 2.36 4.79 -20.37
N TRP A 137 1.41 4.04 -19.81
CA TRP A 137 -0.01 4.16 -20.13
C TRP A 137 -0.64 5.42 -19.56
N ASN A 138 -0.28 5.85 -18.34
CA ASN A 138 -0.82 7.06 -17.74
C ASN A 138 -0.23 8.32 -18.41
N VAL A 139 1.07 8.32 -18.72
CA VAL A 139 1.75 9.38 -19.50
C VAL A 139 1.14 9.52 -20.89
N MET A 140 0.87 8.39 -21.56
CA MET A 140 0.19 8.35 -22.86
C MET A 140 -1.24 8.91 -22.76
N ALA A 141 -2.04 8.45 -21.79
CA ALA A 141 -3.41 8.88 -21.60
C ALA A 141 -3.49 10.40 -21.34
N ALA A 142 -2.55 10.93 -20.55
CA ALA A 142 -2.44 12.34 -20.21
C ALA A 142 -1.78 13.21 -21.31
N ARG A 143 -1.39 12.63 -22.46
CA ARG A 143 -0.73 13.34 -23.58
C ARG A 143 0.54 14.09 -23.14
N GLN A 144 1.31 13.49 -22.22
CA GLN A 144 2.46 14.16 -21.60
C GLN A 144 3.76 14.09 -22.41
N VAL A 145 3.80 13.31 -23.48
CA VAL A 145 4.94 13.24 -24.40
C VAL A 145 4.48 13.49 -25.83
N GLU A 146 5.14 14.43 -26.48
CA GLU A 146 4.89 14.89 -27.84
C GLU A 146 5.91 14.28 -28.79
N ILE A 147 5.43 13.85 -29.96
CA ILE A 147 6.25 13.53 -31.12
C ILE A 147 6.46 14.81 -31.91
N VAL A 148 7.71 15.11 -32.23
CA VAL A 148 8.11 16.30 -32.99
C VAL A 148 8.90 15.91 -34.23
N ALA A 149 8.85 16.75 -35.27
CA ALA A 149 9.60 16.51 -36.49
C ALA A 149 11.11 16.51 -36.21
N ALA A 150 11.79 15.40 -36.49
CA ALA A 150 13.22 15.24 -36.26
C ALA A 150 14.07 16.15 -37.16
N ALA A 151 13.57 16.46 -38.36
CA ALA A 151 14.21 17.36 -39.32
C ALA A 151 13.14 18.07 -40.17
N PRO A 152 13.48 19.18 -40.87
CA PRO A 152 12.52 19.86 -41.74
C PRO A 152 12.12 18.96 -42.91
N GLY A 153 10.87 19.08 -43.35
CA GLY A 153 10.38 18.26 -44.45
C GLY A 153 8.92 18.56 -44.77
N THR A 154 8.33 17.77 -45.64
CA THR A 154 6.94 17.90 -46.09
C THR A 154 6.14 16.69 -45.65
N ILE A 155 4.95 16.90 -45.09
CA ILE A 155 4.05 15.80 -44.74
C ILE A 155 3.52 15.16 -46.02
N VAL A 156 3.84 13.89 -46.25
CA VAL A 156 3.44 13.15 -47.46
C VAL A 156 2.31 12.16 -47.21
N LEU A 157 2.11 11.71 -45.98
CA LEU A 157 0.99 10.84 -45.62
C LEU A 157 0.68 11.01 -44.12
N LYS A 158 -0.57 10.76 -43.75
CA LYS A 158 -1.04 10.70 -42.37
C LYS A 158 -2.13 9.62 -42.25
N SER A 159 -2.12 8.88 -41.15
CA SER A 159 -3.19 7.97 -40.71
C SER A 159 -3.55 8.32 -39.28
N ASP A 160 -4.83 8.54 -38.97
CA ASP A 160 -5.32 8.92 -37.63
C ASP A 160 -6.68 8.25 -37.34
N GLY A 161 -7.10 8.28 -36.08
CA GLY A 161 -8.40 7.78 -35.62
C GLY A 161 -8.44 6.28 -35.32
N ASN A 162 -7.34 5.56 -35.49
CA ASN A 162 -7.26 4.13 -35.20
C ASN A 162 -7.08 3.89 -33.69
N PHE A 163 -7.53 2.72 -33.22
CA PHE A 163 -7.42 2.32 -31.81
C PHE A 163 -5.97 2.37 -31.32
N ASP A 164 -5.74 3.03 -30.17
CA ASP A 164 -4.42 3.39 -29.67
C ASP A 164 -4.03 2.78 -28.31
N ARG A 165 -4.82 1.83 -27.79
CA ARG A 165 -4.57 1.16 -26.50
C ARG A 165 -4.30 -0.34 -26.66
N ASN A 166 -3.58 -0.72 -27.71
CA ASN A 166 -3.22 -2.11 -27.98
C ASN A 166 -2.00 -2.51 -27.14
N CYS A 167 -2.03 -3.68 -26.51
CA CYS A 167 -0.97 -4.18 -25.63
C CYS A 167 -0.52 -5.61 -25.96
N LYS A 168 -0.92 -6.10 -27.15
CA LYS A 168 -0.46 -7.35 -27.76
C LYS A 168 -0.27 -7.15 -29.25
N LEU A 169 0.57 -7.98 -29.87
CA LEU A 169 0.65 -7.98 -31.33
C LEU A 169 -0.74 -8.27 -31.93
N SER A 170 -1.10 -7.53 -32.98
CA SER A 170 -2.41 -7.56 -33.64
C SER A 170 -2.28 -7.22 -35.13
N ASP A 171 -3.38 -7.23 -35.87
CA ASP A 171 -3.45 -6.82 -37.28
C ASP A 171 -4.10 -5.43 -37.46
N LEU A 172 -4.26 -4.68 -36.36
CA LEU A 172 -4.94 -3.39 -36.38
C LEU A 172 -4.12 -2.32 -37.12
N PRO A 173 -4.78 -1.40 -37.84
CA PRO A 173 -4.11 -0.25 -38.44
C PRO A 173 -3.55 0.68 -37.37
N TRP A 174 -2.39 1.28 -37.66
CA TRP A 174 -1.74 2.25 -36.79
C TRP A 174 -2.02 3.71 -37.19
N ASN A 175 -1.84 4.62 -36.25
CA ASN A 175 -1.78 6.05 -36.48
C ASN A 175 -0.33 6.45 -36.74
N ALA A 176 -0.08 7.23 -37.79
CA ALA A 176 1.26 7.58 -38.20
C ALA A 176 1.32 8.88 -39.04
N ILE A 177 2.47 9.54 -39.01
CA ILE A 177 2.84 10.62 -39.92
C ILE A 177 4.09 10.25 -40.69
N TYR A 178 4.13 10.61 -41.97
CA TYR A 178 5.25 10.36 -42.87
C TYR A 178 5.76 11.70 -43.40
N VAL A 179 7.03 12.00 -43.17
CA VAL A 179 7.66 13.27 -43.57
C VAL A 179 8.75 12.99 -44.59
N GLN A 180 8.61 13.55 -45.79
CA GLN A 180 9.67 13.55 -46.79
C GLN A 180 10.62 14.73 -46.56
N HIS A 181 11.92 14.46 -46.46
CA HIS A 181 12.97 15.47 -46.33
C HIS A 181 13.46 15.96 -47.69
N ASP A 182 14.27 17.02 -47.69
CA ASP A 182 14.67 17.71 -48.93
C ASP A 182 15.57 16.85 -49.85
N ASP A 183 16.29 15.87 -49.30
CA ASP A 183 17.05 14.85 -50.07
C ASP A 183 16.17 13.73 -50.66
N GLY A 184 14.87 13.72 -50.33
CA GLY A 184 13.91 12.71 -50.75
C GLY A 184 13.79 11.50 -49.84
N SER A 185 14.58 11.41 -48.76
CA SER A 185 14.40 10.44 -47.68
C SER A 185 13.06 10.66 -46.97
N ILE A 186 12.54 9.62 -46.32
CA ILE A 186 11.24 9.66 -45.64
C ILE A 186 11.39 9.08 -44.24
N ALA A 187 11.04 9.88 -43.24
CA ALA A 187 10.90 9.44 -41.85
C ALA A 187 9.45 9.05 -41.54
N TRP A 188 9.28 7.90 -40.88
CA TRP A 188 8.00 7.36 -40.45
C TRP A 188 7.90 7.55 -38.93
N TYR A 189 6.81 8.16 -38.48
CA TYR A 189 6.52 8.37 -37.06
C TYR A 189 5.28 7.56 -36.70
N GLY A 190 5.49 6.44 -36.03
CA GLY A 190 4.50 5.39 -35.81
C GLY A 190 3.87 5.33 -34.41
N HIS A 191 2.88 4.44 -34.28
CA HIS A 191 2.13 4.13 -33.06
C HIS A 191 1.56 5.35 -32.33
N MET A 192 1.13 6.35 -33.08
CA MET A 192 0.70 7.62 -32.51
C MET A 192 -0.63 7.50 -31.76
N LYS A 193 -0.85 8.41 -30.80
CA LYS A 193 -2.11 8.51 -30.07
C LYS A 193 -3.24 8.90 -31.03
N SER A 194 -4.39 8.25 -30.89
CA SER A 194 -5.57 8.55 -31.71
C SER A 194 -6.03 10.00 -31.47
N GLU A 195 -6.39 10.69 -32.56
CA GLU A 195 -6.90 12.07 -32.55
C GLU A 195 -5.91 13.05 -31.89
N SER A 196 -4.62 12.85 -32.15
CA SER A 196 -3.54 13.69 -31.62
C SER A 196 -2.66 14.33 -32.68
N LEU A 197 -2.78 13.90 -33.95
CA LEU A 197 -1.89 14.37 -35.00
C LEU A 197 -2.03 15.87 -35.24
N THR A 198 -0.95 16.49 -35.69
CA THR A 198 -0.89 17.92 -36.04
C THR A 198 -2.02 18.33 -36.98
N ALA A 199 -2.49 19.58 -36.87
CA ALA A 199 -3.52 20.11 -37.76
C ALA A 199 -3.04 20.31 -39.21
N LYS A 200 -1.72 20.27 -39.46
CA LYS A 200 -1.14 20.38 -40.81
C LYS A 200 -1.57 19.23 -41.72
N GLY A 201 -1.86 19.57 -42.97
CA GLY A 201 -2.31 18.68 -44.02
C GLY A 201 -1.19 18.08 -44.86
N LEU A 202 -1.57 17.27 -45.85
CA LEU A 202 -0.64 16.73 -46.84
C LEU A 202 -0.08 17.87 -47.71
N GLY A 203 1.23 17.89 -47.92
CA GLY A 203 1.92 18.96 -48.64
C GLY A 203 2.42 20.11 -47.76
N ASP A 204 1.99 20.19 -46.51
CA ASP A 204 2.48 21.21 -45.58
C ASP A 204 3.92 20.90 -45.15
N ARG A 205 4.75 21.96 -45.09
CA ARG A 205 6.13 21.88 -44.59
C ARG A 205 6.13 21.93 -43.07
N VAL A 206 6.95 21.10 -42.44
CA VAL A 206 7.28 21.13 -41.02
C VAL A 206 8.74 21.51 -40.82
N VAL A 207 9.05 22.16 -39.71
CA VAL A 207 10.43 22.44 -39.28
C VAL A 207 10.84 21.54 -38.13
N THR A 208 12.14 21.42 -37.88
CA THR A 208 12.67 20.65 -36.74
C THR A 208 12.02 21.07 -35.42
N GLY A 209 11.60 20.10 -34.61
CA GLY A 209 10.97 20.33 -33.31
C GLY A 209 9.50 20.75 -33.37
N GLU A 210 8.92 20.87 -34.56
CA GLU A 210 7.51 21.16 -34.73
C GLU A 210 6.64 19.95 -34.33
N PHE A 211 5.53 20.21 -33.64
CA PHE A 211 4.61 19.18 -33.15
C PHE A 211 3.98 18.37 -34.29
N LEU A 212 4.05 17.04 -34.18
CA LEU A 212 3.46 16.08 -35.11
C LEU A 212 2.30 15.31 -34.47
N GLY A 213 2.35 15.03 -33.18
CA GLY A 213 1.27 14.39 -32.42
C GLY A 213 1.74 13.90 -31.06
N ASN A 214 1.00 12.99 -30.42
CA ASN A 214 1.40 12.39 -29.15
C ASN A 214 1.76 10.91 -29.31
N VAL A 215 2.63 10.40 -28.43
CA VAL A 215 2.96 8.97 -28.36
C VAL A 215 1.72 8.17 -27.95
N GLY A 216 1.49 7.03 -28.60
CA GLY A 216 0.37 6.12 -28.36
C GLY A 216 0.80 4.66 -28.37
N SER A 217 -0.18 3.76 -28.47
CA SER A 217 0.01 2.31 -28.68
C SER A 217 -0.97 1.80 -29.74
N SER A 218 -0.99 2.47 -30.90
CA SER A 218 -1.92 2.15 -32.00
C SER A 218 -1.40 1.11 -32.96
N GLY A 219 -2.31 0.33 -33.54
CA GLY A 219 -1.99 -0.75 -34.47
C GLY A 219 -1.26 -1.91 -33.78
N ASN A 220 -0.45 -2.65 -34.53
CA ASN A 220 0.29 -3.80 -34.03
C ASN A 220 1.43 -3.40 -33.08
N SER A 221 1.13 -3.22 -31.78
CA SER A 221 2.04 -2.75 -30.74
C SER A 221 1.67 -3.36 -29.39
N THR A 222 2.69 -3.70 -28.58
CA THR A 222 2.51 -4.25 -27.23
C THR A 222 2.55 -3.21 -26.11
N GLY A 223 2.82 -1.94 -26.41
CA GLY A 223 2.76 -0.87 -25.41
C GLY A 223 3.17 0.51 -25.94
N PRO A 224 3.01 1.59 -25.15
CA PRO A 224 3.18 2.95 -25.65
C PRO A 224 4.63 3.29 -26.02
N HIS A 225 4.88 3.53 -27.30
CA HIS A 225 6.19 3.91 -27.84
C HIS A 225 6.05 4.67 -29.16
N LEU A 226 7.08 5.41 -29.53
CA LEU A 226 7.28 5.90 -30.90
C LEU A 226 8.13 4.88 -31.65
N HIS A 227 7.61 4.36 -32.75
CA HIS A 227 8.40 3.63 -33.73
C HIS A 227 8.89 4.59 -34.83
N PHE A 228 10.19 4.74 -34.95
CA PHE A 228 10.84 5.68 -35.88
C PHE A 228 11.63 4.92 -36.96
N GLU A 229 11.15 4.92 -38.20
CA GLU A 229 11.88 4.36 -39.35
C GLU A 229 12.36 5.46 -40.29
N VAL A 230 13.47 5.22 -40.97
CA VAL A 230 13.98 6.12 -42.01
C VAL A 230 14.27 5.32 -43.28
N TYR A 231 13.82 5.84 -44.41
CA TYR A 231 14.14 5.30 -45.73
C TYR A 231 14.82 6.35 -46.57
N ASP A 232 15.82 5.95 -47.35
CA ASP A 232 16.41 6.82 -48.35
C ASP A 232 15.44 7.08 -49.54
N ALA A 233 15.87 7.91 -50.49
CA ALA A 233 15.06 8.23 -51.67
C ALA A 233 14.73 7.00 -52.55
N ALA A 234 15.49 5.91 -52.44
CA ALA A 234 15.33 4.64 -53.14
C ALA A 234 14.53 3.60 -52.34
N ARG A 235 13.98 3.97 -51.16
CA ARG A 235 13.25 3.10 -50.22
C ARG A 235 14.10 2.02 -49.57
N VAL A 236 15.41 2.23 -49.50
CA VAL A 236 16.30 1.38 -48.71
C VAL A 236 16.18 1.83 -47.25
N LEU A 237 15.99 0.86 -46.35
CA LEU A 237 15.94 1.12 -44.92
C LEU A 237 17.29 1.66 -44.44
N ILE A 238 17.24 2.72 -43.65
CA ILE A 238 18.37 3.35 -42.98
C ILE A 238 18.18 3.16 -41.48
N ASP A 239 19.21 2.64 -40.79
CA ASP A 239 19.32 2.78 -39.34
C ASP A 239 19.97 4.16 -39.04
N PRO A 240 19.28 5.09 -38.39
CA PRO A 240 19.83 6.42 -38.13
C PRO A 240 21.10 6.43 -37.27
N PHE A 241 21.40 5.34 -36.54
CA PHE A 241 22.60 5.21 -35.72
C PHE A 241 23.80 4.73 -36.53
N ALA A 242 25.00 5.26 -36.28
CA ALA A 242 26.25 4.68 -36.76
C ALA A 242 26.84 3.74 -35.70
N GLY A 243 27.35 2.60 -36.15
CA GLY A 243 28.06 1.65 -35.30
C GLY A 243 28.72 0.53 -36.07
N PRO A 244 29.51 -0.30 -35.38
CA PRO A 244 30.34 -1.34 -36.01
C PRO A 244 29.55 -2.43 -36.73
N CYS A 245 28.27 -2.64 -36.41
CA CYS A 245 27.43 -3.66 -37.02
C CYS A 245 26.32 -3.11 -37.92
N ASN A 246 26.19 -1.78 -38.04
CA ASN A 246 25.30 -1.18 -39.03
C ASN A 246 26.00 -1.15 -40.40
N THR A 247 25.43 -1.86 -41.38
CA THR A 247 25.96 -1.92 -42.74
C THR A 247 25.22 -1.00 -43.73
N ARG A 248 24.16 -0.34 -43.28
CA ARG A 248 23.27 0.52 -44.06
C ARG A 248 23.82 1.93 -44.26
N ASN A 249 24.62 2.42 -43.32
CA ASN A 249 25.23 3.75 -43.37
C ASN A 249 26.52 3.82 -42.53
N ALA A 250 27.52 4.52 -43.06
CA ALA A 250 28.79 4.73 -42.37
C ALA A 250 28.75 5.86 -41.32
N GLU A 251 27.88 6.86 -41.54
CA GLU A 251 27.76 8.04 -40.67
C GLU A 251 26.40 8.06 -39.97
N SER A 252 26.37 8.69 -38.79
CA SER A 252 25.12 8.90 -38.07
C SER A 252 24.21 9.87 -38.82
N TRP A 253 22.91 9.61 -38.77
CA TRP A 253 21.87 10.53 -39.22
C TRP A 253 21.32 11.39 -38.08
N TRP A 254 21.68 11.10 -36.84
CA TRP A 254 21.43 11.99 -35.72
C TRP A 254 22.39 13.18 -35.72
N ALA A 255 21.87 14.37 -35.43
CA ALA A 255 22.69 15.56 -35.18
C ALA A 255 23.62 15.35 -33.98
N VAL A 256 23.12 14.68 -32.95
CA VAL A 256 23.88 14.18 -31.81
C VAL A 256 23.42 12.75 -31.55
N GLN A 257 24.24 11.77 -31.93
CA GLN A 257 23.93 10.37 -31.68
C GLN A 257 23.91 10.09 -30.17
N PRO A 258 22.80 9.56 -29.62
CA PRO A 258 22.79 9.11 -28.24
C PRO A 258 23.76 7.94 -28.03
N ALA A 259 24.38 7.87 -26.85
CA ALA A 259 25.14 6.69 -26.44
C ALA A 259 24.25 5.44 -26.39
N TYR A 260 24.84 4.26 -26.60
CA TYR A 260 24.13 2.97 -26.61
C TYR A 260 23.40 2.67 -25.29
N LEU A 261 24.03 3.01 -24.15
CA LEU A 261 23.40 3.02 -22.83
C LEU A 261 23.31 4.46 -22.32
N ARG A 262 22.16 4.84 -21.77
CA ARG A 262 21.89 6.17 -21.20
C ARG A 262 21.36 6.04 -19.77
N PRO A 263 22.17 5.56 -18.81
CA PRO A 263 21.74 5.35 -17.42
C PRO A 263 21.14 6.61 -16.83
N GLN A 264 19.92 6.51 -16.32
CA GLN A 264 19.26 7.63 -15.65
C GLN A 264 18.24 7.16 -14.62
N VAL A 265 18.14 7.89 -13.51
CA VAL A 265 16.98 7.87 -12.63
C VAL A 265 15.91 8.77 -13.25
N ASN A 266 14.95 8.16 -13.96
CA ASN A 266 13.87 8.88 -14.65
C ASN A 266 12.93 9.57 -13.67
N ARG A 267 12.69 8.97 -12.50
CA ARG A 267 11.79 9.51 -11.49
C ARG A 267 12.03 8.86 -10.14
N ILE A 268 11.73 9.59 -9.06
CA ILE A 268 11.50 9.03 -7.74
C ILE A 268 10.12 9.47 -7.23
N VAL A 269 9.40 8.56 -6.59
CA VAL A 269 8.13 8.85 -5.92
C VAL A 269 8.11 8.26 -4.52
N THR A 270 7.34 8.90 -3.64
CA THR A 270 6.86 8.26 -2.41
C THR A 270 5.49 7.64 -2.67
N ALA A 271 5.21 6.49 -2.07
CA ALA A 271 4.02 5.70 -2.36
C ALA A 271 3.46 4.99 -1.10
N SER A 272 2.17 4.64 -1.13
CA SER A 272 1.49 3.88 -0.07
C SER A 272 1.62 2.37 -0.21
N ALA A 273 2.05 1.90 -1.37
CA ALA A 273 2.25 0.50 -1.71
C ALA A 273 3.30 0.39 -2.85
N PRO A 274 3.85 -0.81 -3.13
CA PRO A 274 4.69 -1.03 -4.30
C PRO A 274 3.96 -0.67 -5.61
N PRO A 275 4.69 -0.36 -6.70
CA PRO A 275 4.08 -0.14 -8.00
C PRO A 275 3.28 -1.36 -8.50
N VAL A 276 2.14 -1.11 -9.12
CA VAL A 276 1.34 -2.10 -9.84
C VAL A 276 1.38 -1.70 -11.31
N PHE A 277 1.98 -2.51 -12.18
CA PHE A 277 2.06 -2.20 -13.61
C PHE A 277 0.85 -2.72 -14.38
N SER A 278 0.69 -2.20 -15.59
CA SER A 278 -0.46 -2.47 -16.45
C SER A 278 -0.69 -3.96 -16.73
N THR A 279 -1.96 -4.33 -16.92
CA THR A 279 -2.36 -5.67 -17.36
C THR A 279 -3.09 -5.60 -18.70
N CYS A 280 -2.77 -6.56 -19.56
CA CYS A 280 -3.35 -6.67 -20.89
C CYS A 280 -4.41 -7.78 -20.94
N GLY A 281 -5.58 -7.46 -21.49
CA GLY A 281 -6.67 -8.41 -21.64
C GLY A 281 -6.38 -9.52 -22.63
N ALA A 282 -7.20 -10.57 -22.57
CA ALA A 282 -7.15 -11.67 -23.52
C ALA A 282 -7.36 -11.20 -24.97
N ASP A 283 -8.14 -10.14 -25.16
CA ASP A 283 -8.45 -9.50 -26.45
C ASP A 283 -7.38 -8.52 -26.95
N GLY A 284 -6.23 -8.42 -26.27
CA GLY A 284 -5.13 -7.52 -26.64
C GLY A 284 -5.33 -6.07 -26.24
N ARG A 285 -6.41 -5.74 -25.52
CA ARG A 285 -6.68 -4.37 -25.05
C ARG A 285 -6.21 -4.16 -23.62
N LEU A 286 -5.76 -2.94 -23.33
CA LEU A 286 -5.39 -2.54 -21.98
C LEU A 286 -6.60 -2.69 -21.03
N GLN A 287 -6.45 -3.46 -19.95
CA GLN A 287 -7.48 -3.63 -18.92
C GLN A 287 -7.25 -2.68 -17.74
N ASP A 288 -6.01 -2.60 -17.27
CA ASP A 288 -5.58 -1.71 -16.20
C ASP A 288 -4.30 -1.00 -16.65
N ALA A 289 -4.25 0.32 -16.50
CA ALA A 289 -3.06 1.13 -16.80
C ALA A 289 -1.95 0.96 -15.76
N GLY A 290 -2.27 0.41 -14.58
CA GLY A 290 -1.39 0.35 -13.44
C GLY A 290 -1.36 1.67 -12.65
N THR A 291 -0.68 1.62 -11.51
CA THR A 291 -0.49 2.74 -10.61
C THR A 291 0.86 2.64 -9.90
N LEU A 292 1.56 3.77 -9.79
CA LEU A 292 2.76 3.88 -8.94
C LEU A 292 2.41 4.04 -7.45
N ASN A 293 1.11 4.07 -7.10
CA ASN A 293 0.60 4.25 -5.74
C ASN A 293 1.13 5.53 -5.07
N VAL A 294 1.35 6.59 -5.86
CA VAL A 294 1.96 7.84 -5.41
C VAL A 294 1.16 8.43 -4.25
N LYS A 295 1.86 8.68 -3.14
CA LYS A 295 1.34 9.36 -1.96
C LYS A 295 2.39 10.32 -1.45
N SER A 296 2.02 11.59 -1.26
CA SER A 296 2.93 12.66 -0.85
C SER A 296 2.70 13.16 0.58
N ALA A 297 1.80 12.52 1.34
CA ALA A 297 1.53 12.86 2.73
C ALA A 297 1.29 11.59 3.56
N PHE A 298 1.95 11.49 4.70
CA PHE A 298 1.89 10.31 5.57
C PHE A 298 1.61 10.72 7.01
N ALA A 299 0.98 9.82 7.77
CA ALA A 299 0.90 9.93 9.23
C ALA A 299 2.16 9.28 9.88
N PRO A 300 2.58 9.73 11.07
CA PRO A 300 3.61 9.03 11.83
C PRO A 300 3.22 7.59 12.11
N GLY A 301 4.16 6.64 11.95
CA GLY A 301 3.89 5.21 12.03
C GLY A 301 3.20 4.59 10.82
N GLU A 302 2.86 5.38 9.78
CA GLU A 302 2.37 4.85 8.51
C GLU A 302 3.52 4.26 7.68
N LYS A 303 3.29 3.09 7.07
CA LYS A 303 4.23 2.48 6.14
C LYS A 303 4.23 3.25 4.82
N MET A 304 5.42 3.57 4.33
CA MET A 304 5.66 4.28 3.07
C MET A 304 6.70 3.56 2.22
N TYR A 305 6.68 3.84 0.92
CA TYR A 305 7.56 3.24 -0.06
C TYR A 305 8.28 4.36 -0.82
N PHE A 306 9.60 4.29 -0.96
CA PHE A 306 10.33 5.14 -1.89
C PHE A 306 10.68 4.32 -3.11
N VAL A 307 10.19 4.76 -4.27
CA VAL A 307 10.31 4.03 -5.53
C VAL A 307 11.16 4.86 -6.48
N ALA A 308 12.31 4.32 -6.88
CA ALA A 308 13.14 4.88 -7.94
C ALA A 308 12.88 4.13 -9.24
N LEU A 309 12.60 4.87 -10.32
CA LEU A 309 12.36 4.32 -11.65
C LEU A 309 13.49 4.75 -12.58
N LEU A 310 14.15 3.79 -13.20
CA LEU A 310 15.41 3.95 -13.91
C LEU A 310 15.32 3.41 -15.34
N ARG A 311 16.11 4.00 -16.24
CA ARG A 311 16.40 3.45 -17.57
C ARG A 311 17.88 3.12 -17.67
N ASP A 312 18.21 2.13 -18.49
CA ASP A 312 19.57 1.67 -18.77
C ASP A 312 20.41 1.50 -17.50
N ALA A 313 19.79 0.96 -16.45
CA ALA A 313 20.44 0.82 -15.15
C ALA A 313 21.59 -0.19 -15.30
N PRO A 314 22.85 0.19 -15.00
CA PRO A 314 24.00 -0.63 -15.32
C PRO A 314 24.19 -1.73 -14.29
N THR A 315 24.87 -2.78 -14.74
CA THR A 315 25.39 -3.80 -13.83
C THR A 315 26.43 -3.17 -12.93
N THR A 316 26.55 -3.66 -11.69
CA THR A 316 27.56 -3.29 -10.67
C THR A 316 27.20 -2.19 -9.67
N GLN A 317 26.18 -1.36 -9.87
CA GLN A 317 25.78 -0.33 -8.89
C GLN A 317 24.33 -0.50 -8.44
N GLY A 318 24.10 -0.52 -7.13
CA GLY A 318 22.75 -0.44 -6.56
C GLY A 318 22.16 0.97 -6.69
N VAL A 319 20.89 1.13 -6.33
CA VAL A 319 20.23 2.43 -6.19
C VAL A 319 20.47 2.94 -4.77
N GLU A 320 21.03 4.13 -4.64
CA GLU A 320 21.19 4.81 -3.35
C GLU A 320 19.99 5.74 -3.10
N PHE A 321 19.35 5.57 -1.95
CA PHE A 321 18.32 6.46 -1.42
C PHE A 321 18.89 7.27 -0.25
N VAL A 322 18.73 8.59 -0.29
CA VAL A 322 19.10 9.50 0.79
C VAL A 322 17.86 10.23 1.27
N VAL A 323 17.57 10.14 2.56
CA VAL A 323 16.39 10.75 3.19
C VAL A 323 16.85 11.88 4.09
N ARG A 324 16.24 13.06 3.95
CA ARG A 324 16.54 14.24 4.76
C ARG A 324 15.31 14.74 5.51
N ARG A 325 15.54 15.11 6.78
CA ARG A 325 14.56 15.73 7.67
C ARG A 325 14.16 17.13 7.16
N PRO A 326 13.07 17.73 7.70
CA PRO A 326 12.67 19.09 7.32
C PRO A 326 13.70 20.18 7.58
N ASP A 327 14.63 19.96 8.52
CA ASP A 327 15.76 20.87 8.79
C ASP A 327 16.95 20.67 7.84
N GLY A 328 16.86 19.73 6.89
CA GLY A 328 17.91 19.40 5.92
C GLY A 328 18.94 18.36 6.38
N SER A 329 18.93 17.97 7.66
CA SER A 329 19.81 16.92 8.17
C SER A 329 19.48 15.55 7.56
N GLU A 330 20.50 14.72 7.33
CA GLU A 330 20.31 13.37 6.81
C GLU A 330 19.69 12.49 7.91
N TRP A 331 18.56 11.86 7.61
CA TRP A 331 17.92 10.86 8.47
C TRP A 331 18.51 9.48 8.23
N GLY A 332 18.70 9.12 6.96
CA GLY A 332 19.18 7.80 6.58
C GLY A 332 19.63 7.73 5.13
N ARG A 333 20.46 6.72 4.86
CA ARG A 333 21.01 6.40 3.56
C ARG A 333 20.96 4.90 3.35
N TYR A 334 20.44 4.48 2.20
CA TYR A 334 20.19 3.08 1.89
C TYR A 334 20.61 2.77 0.47
N THR A 335 21.44 1.75 0.29
CA THR A 335 21.86 1.31 -1.04
C THR A 335 21.32 -0.08 -1.29
N THR A 336 20.62 -0.28 -2.41
CA THR A 336 20.14 -1.61 -2.81
C THR A 336 21.31 -2.53 -3.14
N ALA A 337 21.02 -3.83 -3.27
CA ALA A 337 21.98 -4.76 -3.86
C ALA A 337 22.41 -4.27 -5.26
N PRO A 338 23.65 -4.61 -5.70
CA PRO A 338 24.09 -4.34 -7.06
C PRO A 338 23.12 -4.93 -8.08
N ILE A 339 22.93 -4.21 -9.18
CA ILE A 339 22.14 -4.66 -10.32
C ILE A 339 22.95 -5.74 -11.06
N ASP A 340 22.30 -6.86 -11.36
CA ASP A 340 22.88 -8.09 -11.91
C ASP A 340 23.03 -8.08 -13.44
N GLN A 341 22.16 -7.36 -14.15
CA GLN A 341 22.20 -7.17 -15.61
C GLN A 341 21.74 -5.76 -16.03
N VAL A 342 21.92 -5.40 -17.30
CA VAL A 342 21.40 -4.12 -17.81
C VAL A 342 19.90 -4.25 -18.04
N TYR A 343 19.14 -3.31 -17.49
CA TYR A 343 17.69 -3.22 -17.67
C TYR A 343 17.32 -1.96 -18.45
N VAL A 344 16.57 -2.11 -19.54
CA VAL A 344 16.12 -0.97 -20.38
C VAL A 344 15.14 -0.06 -19.64
N ALA A 345 14.35 -0.66 -18.76
CA ALA A 345 13.38 -0.04 -17.87
C ALA A 345 13.33 -0.86 -16.57
N SER A 346 13.38 -0.21 -15.41
CA SER A 346 13.45 -0.92 -14.13
C SER A 346 13.06 -0.03 -12.96
N TYR A 347 12.59 -0.64 -11.87
CA TYR A 347 12.36 0.07 -10.62
C TYR A 347 12.91 -0.71 -9.43
N TRP A 348 13.36 0.04 -8.43
CA TRP A 348 13.68 -0.46 -7.11
C TRP A 348 12.90 0.33 -6.09
N TYR A 349 12.46 -0.36 -5.05
CA TYR A 349 11.85 0.33 -3.94
C TYR A 349 12.36 -0.20 -2.61
N VAL A 350 12.25 0.68 -1.64
CA VAL A 350 12.53 0.44 -0.23
C VAL A 350 11.30 0.87 0.56
N SER A 351 10.95 0.12 1.60
CA SER A 351 9.80 0.42 2.46
C SER A 351 10.26 0.84 3.85
N PHE A 352 9.58 1.83 4.41
CA PHE A 352 9.92 2.45 5.69
C PHE A 352 8.66 2.70 6.50
N THR A 353 8.83 2.75 7.82
CA THR A 353 7.85 3.31 8.74
C THR A 353 8.61 4.29 9.62
N LEU A 354 8.25 5.58 9.56
CA LEU A 354 8.90 6.58 10.40
C LEU A 354 8.43 6.46 11.85
N GLU A 355 9.34 6.74 12.79
CA GLU A 355 9.00 6.69 14.21
C GLU A 355 7.85 7.66 14.54
N PRO A 356 6.98 7.34 15.52
CA PRO A 356 5.90 8.25 15.93
C PRO A 356 6.38 9.63 16.38
N THR A 357 7.66 9.74 16.78
CA THR A 357 8.32 10.98 17.21
C THR A 357 9.01 11.73 16.07
N ALA A 358 8.93 11.24 14.83
CA ALA A 358 9.57 11.88 13.69
C ALA A 358 8.97 13.29 13.48
N PRO A 359 9.80 14.32 13.26
CA PRO A 359 9.32 15.70 13.15
C PRO A 359 8.36 15.86 11.97
N ALA A 360 7.23 16.49 12.25
CA ALA A 360 6.30 16.91 11.22
C ALA A 360 6.95 17.92 10.26
N GLY A 361 6.52 17.92 9.00
CA GLY A 361 7.03 18.84 7.98
C GLY A 361 7.32 18.15 6.66
N THR A 362 7.99 18.86 5.76
CA THR A 362 8.36 18.34 4.44
C THR A 362 9.70 17.65 4.50
N TRP A 363 9.72 16.36 4.23
CA TRP A 363 10.90 15.54 4.11
C TRP A 363 11.32 15.42 2.65
N LEU A 364 12.61 15.28 2.40
CA LEU A 364 13.18 15.11 1.06
C LEU A 364 13.72 13.68 0.91
N VAL A 365 13.47 13.07 -0.23
CA VAL A 365 14.08 11.79 -0.63
C VAL A 365 14.76 11.98 -1.96
N GLU A 366 16.03 11.60 -2.04
CA GLU A 366 16.82 11.56 -3.26
C GLU A 366 17.12 10.10 -3.61
N ALA A 367 17.02 9.73 -4.88
CA ALA A 367 17.53 8.47 -5.42
C ALA A 367 18.66 8.77 -6.41
N SER A 368 19.72 7.97 -6.35
CA SER A 368 20.86 8.08 -7.25
C SER A 368 21.35 6.73 -7.74
N ASN A 369 21.81 6.70 -8.99
CA ASN A 369 22.48 5.57 -9.62
C ASN A 369 23.34 6.08 -10.77
N SER A 370 24.59 5.62 -10.87
CA SER A 370 25.48 5.90 -12.02
C SER A 370 25.67 7.39 -12.32
N GLY A 371 25.74 8.22 -11.27
CA GLY A 371 25.87 9.68 -11.37
C GLY A 371 24.57 10.43 -11.68
N SER A 372 23.49 9.74 -12.04
CA SER A 372 22.15 10.34 -12.18
C SER A 372 21.48 10.46 -10.82
N ARG A 373 20.71 11.55 -10.62
CA ARG A 373 19.96 11.83 -9.40
C ARG A 373 18.54 12.32 -9.72
N ALA A 374 17.57 11.90 -8.92
CA ALA A 374 16.23 12.46 -8.89
C ALA A 374 15.78 12.63 -7.44
N GLN A 375 14.93 13.61 -7.17
CA GLN A 375 14.44 13.89 -5.82
C GLN A 375 12.93 14.12 -5.80
N THR A 376 12.31 13.81 -4.67
CA THR A 376 10.91 14.10 -4.37
C THR A 376 10.77 14.45 -2.89
N SER A 377 9.60 14.96 -2.50
CA SER A 377 9.31 15.30 -1.12
C SER A 377 7.98 14.70 -0.67
N PHE A 378 7.89 14.38 0.61
CA PHE A 378 6.63 14.01 1.25
C PHE A 378 6.41 14.83 2.52
N ALA A 379 5.15 15.10 2.84
CA ALA A 379 4.74 15.69 4.11
C ALA A 379 4.56 14.59 5.16
N LEU A 380 5.21 14.74 6.31
CA LEU A 380 4.82 14.02 7.51
C LEU A 380 3.88 14.92 8.32
N ASN A 381 2.63 14.51 8.45
CA ASN A 381 1.66 15.25 9.24
C ASN A 381 2.04 15.18 10.73
N ALA A 382 1.69 16.21 11.50
CA ALA A 382 1.82 16.14 12.96
C ALA A 382 1.10 14.89 13.46
N ALA A 383 1.72 14.16 14.39
CA ALA A 383 1.09 13.01 15.03
C ALA A 383 -0.28 13.46 15.56
N ALA A 384 -1.35 12.96 14.94
CA ALA A 384 -2.65 13.02 15.58
C ALA A 384 -2.48 12.20 16.86
N THR A 385 -2.70 12.82 18.02
CA THR A 385 -2.88 12.06 19.26
C THR A 385 -4.07 11.14 19.04
N VAL A 386 -3.81 9.88 18.69
CA VAL A 386 -4.85 8.86 18.63
C VAL A 386 -5.41 8.77 20.03
N PRO A 387 -6.69 9.12 20.26
CA PRO A 387 -7.27 9.08 21.59
C PRO A 387 -7.13 7.67 22.14
N THR A 388 -6.61 7.54 23.36
CA THR A 388 -6.50 6.23 24.01
C THR A 388 -7.87 5.56 24.05
N ASN A 389 -7.94 4.31 23.58
CA ASN A 389 -9.14 3.49 23.73
C ASN A 389 -9.04 2.70 25.06
N TYR A 390 -10.03 2.87 25.92
CA TYR A 390 -10.03 2.29 27.26
C TYR A 390 -10.63 0.87 27.35
N THR A 391 -10.91 0.22 26.22
CA THR A 391 -11.46 -1.14 26.16
C THR A 391 -10.53 -2.13 26.85
N ASP A 392 -10.93 -2.64 28.02
CA ASP A 392 -10.23 -3.67 28.79
C ASP A 392 -11.01 -4.08 30.07
N LEU A 393 -10.43 -4.99 30.84
CA LEU A 393 -10.79 -5.32 32.21
C LEU A 393 -10.08 -4.38 33.19
N TRP A 394 -10.86 -3.72 34.05
CA TRP A 394 -10.39 -2.75 35.04
C TRP A 394 -10.83 -3.15 36.45
N TRP A 395 -9.97 -2.91 37.43
CA TRP A 395 -10.20 -3.35 38.80
C TRP A 395 -9.44 -2.49 39.81
N ASN A 396 -9.74 -2.66 41.10
CA ASN A 396 -8.98 -2.05 42.17
C ASN A 396 -8.10 -3.10 42.87
N ALA A 397 -6.78 -2.94 42.79
CA ALA A 397 -5.82 -3.89 43.34
C ALA A 397 -5.94 -4.11 44.86
N ALA A 398 -6.38 -3.08 45.60
CA ALA A 398 -6.58 -3.18 47.05
C ALA A 398 -7.91 -3.85 47.43
N GLU A 399 -8.83 -3.99 46.48
CA GLU A 399 -10.20 -4.45 46.70
C GLU A 399 -10.55 -5.66 45.81
N SER A 400 -9.59 -6.55 45.57
CA SER A 400 -9.74 -7.76 44.74
C SER A 400 -11.09 -8.47 44.95
N GLY A 401 -11.78 -8.78 43.85
CA GLY A 401 -13.07 -9.47 43.88
C GLY A 401 -14.20 -8.78 43.14
N TRP A 402 -14.04 -7.49 42.86
CA TRP A 402 -14.92 -6.73 41.98
C TRP A 402 -14.10 -6.08 40.85
N GLY A 403 -14.79 -5.59 39.84
CA GLY A 403 -14.16 -4.88 38.73
C GLY A 403 -15.17 -4.47 37.67
N MET A 404 -14.68 -3.98 36.55
CA MET A 404 -15.52 -3.56 35.43
C MET A 404 -14.88 -3.91 34.10
N ASN A 405 -15.72 -4.28 33.13
CA ASN A 405 -15.30 -4.30 31.74
C ASN A 405 -15.71 -3.01 31.08
N LEU A 406 -14.79 -2.42 30.35
CA LEU A 406 -15.02 -1.25 29.55
C LEU A 406 -14.92 -1.64 28.08
N VAL A 407 -15.87 -1.19 27.28
CA VAL A 407 -15.81 -1.28 25.81
C VAL A 407 -16.10 0.10 25.24
N GLN A 408 -15.12 0.67 24.56
CA GLN A 408 -15.21 2.02 24.00
C GLN A 408 -15.39 1.98 22.49
N GLN A 409 -16.48 2.58 22.01
CA GLN A 409 -16.77 2.81 20.59
C GLN A 409 -17.07 4.30 20.43
N ASP A 410 -16.29 5.00 19.60
CA ASP A 410 -16.27 6.48 19.54
C ASP A 410 -16.16 7.14 20.94
N ASP A 411 -17.10 8.01 21.27
CA ASP A 411 -17.24 8.74 22.54
C ASP A 411 -18.20 8.06 23.52
N LEU A 412 -18.55 6.79 23.26
CA LEU A 412 -19.38 5.97 24.12
C LEU A 412 -18.54 4.90 24.82
N LEU A 413 -18.86 4.69 26.08
CA LEU A 413 -18.31 3.62 26.90
C LEU A 413 -19.45 2.74 27.39
N PHE A 414 -19.43 1.47 27.01
CA PHE A 414 -20.25 0.45 27.64
C PHE A 414 -19.50 -0.10 28.84
N VAL A 415 -20.10 -0.01 30.02
CA VAL A 415 -19.51 -0.43 31.29
C VAL A 415 -20.32 -1.53 31.90
N THR A 416 -19.69 -2.69 32.13
CA THR A 416 -20.27 -3.77 32.93
C THR A 416 -19.54 -3.84 34.26
N TRP A 417 -20.16 -3.39 35.34
CA TRP A 417 -19.61 -3.40 36.69
C TRP A 417 -20.09 -4.64 37.44
N PHE A 418 -19.18 -5.56 37.78
CA PHE A 418 -19.48 -6.77 38.54
C PHE A 418 -19.10 -6.57 40.01
N THR A 419 -20.07 -6.82 40.90
CA THR A 419 -19.97 -6.54 42.34
C THR A 419 -20.95 -7.43 43.12
N TYR A 420 -21.28 -7.09 44.36
CA TYR A 420 -22.15 -7.87 45.23
C TYR A 420 -23.33 -7.05 45.76
N ASP A 421 -24.48 -7.69 45.90
CA ASP A 421 -25.70 -7.10 46.46
C ASP A 421 -25.75 -7.19 48.00
N ALA A 422 -26.85 -6.74 48.59
CA ALA A 422 -27.05 -6.77 50.05
C ALA A 422 -27.07 -8.19 50.63
N ASP A 423 -27.42 -9.19 49.83
CA ASP A 423 -27.45 -10.61 50.20
C ASP A 423 -26.09 -11.29 49.99
N ARG A 424 -25.05 -10.51 49.64
CA ARG A 424 -23.68 -10.98 49.31
C ARG A 424 -23.60 -11.80 48.02
N ALA A 425 -24.69 -11.87 47.26
CA ALA A 425 -24.73 -12.55 45.97
C ALA A 425 -24.06 -11.68 44.90
N GLY A 426 -23.38 -12.31 43.95
CA GLY A 426 -22.83 -11.59 42.80
C GLY A 426 -23.95 -10.93 42.00
N GLN A 427 -23.78 -9.66 41.66
CA GLN A 427 -24.66 -8.89 40.78
C GLN A 427 -23.82 -8.15 39.72
N TRP A 428 -24.48 -7.70 38.67
CA TRP A 428 -23.90 -6.80 37.69
C TRP A 428 -24.76 -5.55 37.54
N LEU A 429 -24.09 -4.42 37.38
CA LEU A 429 -24.65 -3.12 37.09
C LEU A 429 -24.06 -2.63 35.78
N LEU A 430 -24.79 -1.82 35.02
CA LEU A 430 -24.32 -1.38 33.71
C LEU A 430 -24.46 0.12 33.50
N MET A 431 -23.54 0.70 32.73
CA MET A 431 -23.76 1.97 32.02
C MET A 431 -23.64 1.68 30.53
N SER A 432 -24.76 1.70 29.81
CA SER A 432 -24.81 1.29 28.40
C SER A 432 -24.34 2.39 27.44
N ASP A 433 -24.36 3.63 27.90
CA ASP A 433 -24.20 4.83 27.08
C ASP A 433 -23.43 5.93 27.83
N ALA A 434 -22.41 5.56 28.62
CA ALA A 434 -21.58 6.57 29.28
C ALA A 434 -20.85 7.41 28.23
N ARG A 435 -21.18 8.70 28.17
CA ARG A 435 -20.72 9.63 27.13
C ARG A 435 -19.48 10.39 27.57
N ARG A 436 -18.53 10.55 26.66
CA ARG A 436 -17.37 11.43 26.85
C ARG A 436 -17.82 12.86 27.07
N GLN A 437 -17.27 13.48 28.11
CA GLN A 437 -17.46 14.87 28.49
C GLN A 437 -16.32 15.73 27.93
N ALA A 438 -16.49 17.06 27.92
CA ALA A 438 -15.47 17.99 27.43
C ALA A 438 -14.13 17.89 28.18
N ASN A 439 -14.14 17.47 29.45
CA ASN A 439 -12.94 17.24 30.26
C ASN A 439 -12.31 15.84 30.06
N GLY A 440 -12.83 15.05 29.12
CA GLY A 440 -12.34 13.70 28.79
C GLY A 440 -12.91 12.57 29.67
N SER A 441 -13.65 12.87 30.74
CA SER A 441 -14.31 11.84 31.56
C SER A 441 -15.48 11.21 30.81
N PHE A 442 -15.90 10.00 31.21
CA PHE A 442 -17.12 9.36 30.70
C PHE A 442 -18.16 9.32 31.81
N THR A 443 -19.35 9.84 31.55
CA THR A 443 -20.44 9.89 32.54
C THR A 443 -21.70 9.25 31.97
N GLY A 444 -22.37 8.43 32.78
CA GLY A 444 -23.60 7.73 32.39
C GLY A 444 -24.47 7.35 33.57
N THR A 445 -25.69 6.92 33.25
CA THR A 445 -26.64 6.37 34.23
C THR A 445 -26.28 4.92 34.52
N ILE A 446 -26.27 4.55 35.80
CA ILE A 446 -26.10 3.17 36.25
C ILE A 446 -27.46 2.50 36.33
N TYR A 447 -27.61 1.38 35.63
CA TYR A 447 -28.82 0.58 35.60
C TYR A 447 -28.62 -0.80 36.25
N ARG A 448 -29.73 -1.37 36.69
CA ARG A 448 -29.86 -2.79 37.03
C ARG A 448 -30.89 -3.45 36.13
N ALA A 449 -30.61 -4.69 35.76
CA ALA A 449 -31.53 -5.54 35.01
C ALA A 449 -32.04 -6.71 35.88
N THR A 450 -33.24 -7.17 35.58
CA THR A 450 -33.78 -8.47 35.96
C THR A 450 -34.24 -9.21 34.71
N GLY A 451 -34.13 -10.54 34.74
CA GLY A 451 -34.27 -11.33 33.53
C GLY A 451 -34.58 -12.79 33.76
N THR A 452 -34.62 -13.54 32.67
CA THR A 452 -34.85 -14.98 32.62
C THR A 452 -33.62 -15.71 33.16
N PRO A 453 -33.77 -16.60 34.16
CA PRO A 453 -32.65 -17.39 34.69
C PRO A 453 -31.86 -18.10 33.60
N LEU A 454 -30.54 -18.17 33.72
CA LEU A 454 -29.61 -18.66 32.70
C LEU A 454 -30.06 -19.97 32.04
N ALA A 455 -30.44 -20.97 32.84
CA ALA A 455 -30.86 -22.30 32.35
C ALA A 455 -32.15 -22.29 31.52
N GLN A 456 -32.91 -21.18 31.54
CA GLN A 456 -34.19 -21.01 30.85
C GLN A 456 -34.09 -20.09 29.62
N ILE A 457 -32.94 -19.45 29.38
CA ILE A 457 -32.73 -18.59 28.21
C ILE A 457 -32.60 -19.51 26.98
N ASN A 458 -33.60 -19.50 26.11
CA ASN A 458 -33.69 -20.41 24.94
C ASN A 458 -34.20 -19.68 23.70
N GLY A 459 -33.34 -18.87 23.07
CA GLY A 459 -33.65 -18.18 21.81
C GLY A 459 -34.67 -17.06 21.94
N GLN A 460 -34.83 -16.48 23.13
CA GLN A 460 -35.72 -15.36 23.43
C GLN A 460 -34.98 -14.32 24.26
N PRO A 461 -35.39 -13.03 24.22
CA PRO A 461 -34.80 -11.97 25.05
C PRO A 461 -34.71 -12.39 26.51
N ALA A 462 -33.53 -12.25 27.10
CA ALA A 462 -33.26 -12.62 28.48
C ALA A 462 -33.69 -11.53 29.46
N VAL A 463 -33.74 -10.26 29.06
CA VAL A 463 -34.26 -9.20 29.94
C VAL A 463 -35.79 -9.24 29.94
N THR A 464 -36.40 -9.24 31.13
CA THR A 464 -37.86 -9.38 31.28
C THR A 464 -38.56 -8.10 31.71
N THR A 465 -37.79 -7.08 32.12
CA THR A 465 -38.29 -5.78 32.55
C THR A 465 -37.38 -4.64 32.04
N PRO A 466 -37.90 -3.44 31.79
CA PRO A 466 -37.07 -2.28 31.46
C PRO A 466 -35.96 -2.04 32.50
N LEU A 467 -34.81 -1.55 32.03
CA LEU A 467 -33.67 -1.23 32.89
C LEU A 467 -34.06 -0.19 33.94
N ALA A 468 -33.89 -0.54 35.21
CA ALA A 468 -34.19 0.37 36.32
C ALA A 468 -32.97 1.27 36.60
N PRO A 469 -33.10 2.61 36.51
CA PRO A 469 -32.02 3.52 36.87
C PRO A 469 -31.79 3.49 38.38
N LEU A 470 -30.53 3.36 38.79
CA LEU A 470 -30.12 3.31 40.21
C LEU A 470 -29.25 4.50 40.64
N GLY A 471 -28.72 5.24 39.68
CA GLY A 471 -27.89 6.41 39.94
C GLY A 471 -26.95 6.71 38.78
N THR A 472 -25.79 7.27 39.08
CA THR A 472 -24.86 7.81 38.08
C THR A 472 -23.43 7.37 38.35
N GLY A 473 -22.65 7.16 37.30
CA GLY A 473 -21.23 6.85 37.37
C GLY A 473 -20.40 7.75 36.45
N THR A 474 -19.18 8.05 36.88
CA THR A 474 -18.19 8.82 36.14
C THR A 474 -16.84 8.11 36.18
N LEU A 475 -16.26 7.87 35.00
CA LEU A 475 -14.91 7.34 34.81
C LEU A 475 -13.98 8.45 34.34
N THR A 476 -12.88 8.64 35.07
CA THR A 476 -11.83 9.61 34.72
C THR A 476 -10.51 8.88 34.60
N PHE A 477 -9.80 9.04 33.49
CA PHE A 477 -8.54 8.35 33.23
C PHE A 477 -7.38 9.34 33.35
N THR A 478 -6.36 8.96 34.11
CA THR A 478 -5.10 9.73 34.24
C THR A 478 -4.03 9.20 33.30
N SER A 479 -4.16 7.96 32.83
CA SER A 479 -3.31 7.35 31.82
C SER A 479 -4.05 6.22 31.08
N ALA A 480 -3.39 5.51 30.16
CA ALA A 480 -3.96 4.34 29.49
C ALA A 480 -4.25 3.15 30.42
N SER A 481 -3.61 3.11 31.60
CA SER A 481 -3.69 2.02 32.56
C SER A 481 -4.21 2.43 33.94
N GLN A 482 -4.42 3.72 34.20
CA GLN A 482 -4.88 4.24 35.50
C GLN A 482 -6.10 5.15 35.33
N GLY A 483 -7.05 5.00 36.24
CA GLY A 483 -8.24 5.83 36.28
C GLY A 483 -8.93 5.81 37.63
N THR A 484 -10.10 6.44 37.67
CA THR A 484 -10.94 6.54 38.85
C THR A 484 -12.39 6.37 38.45
N PHE A 485 -13.11 5.54 39.20
CA PHE A 485 -14.55 5.34 39.09
C PHE A 485 -15.23 6.00 40.28
N ALA A 486 -15.95 7.09 40.03
CA ALA A 486 -16.83 7.73 41.00
C ALA A 486 -18.28 7.32 40.69
N TYR A 487 -19.05 6.96 41.70
CA TYR A 487 -20.45 6.59 41.51
C TYR A 487 -21.33 7.10 42.66
N THR A 488 -22.62 7.25 42.36
CA THR A 488 -23.69 7.39 43.34
C THR A 488 -24.76 6.37 42.99
N VAL A 489 -25.04 5.42 43.88
CA VAL A 489 -26.05 4.36 43.67
C VAL A 489 -26.91 4.27 44.92
N ASN A 490 -28.24 4.39 44.76
CA ASN A 490 -29.20 4.40 45.87
C ASN A 490 -28.82 5.38 47.00
N GLY A 491 -28.30 6.56 46.65
CA GLY A 491 -27.88 7.59 47.60
C GLY A 491 -26.51 7.38 48.27
N VAL A 492 -25.82 6.26 48.01
CA VAL A 492 -24.46 6.02 48.48
C VAL A 492 -23.46 6.47 47.41
N SER A 493 -22.56 7.38 47.77
CA SER A 493 -21.49 7.86 46.89
C SER A 493 -20.13 7.33 47.32
N GLN A 494 -19.35 6.82 46.37
CA GLN A 494 -17.95 6.43 46.59
C GLN A 494 -17.09 6.78 45.36
N GLN A 495 -15.78 6.82 45.59
CA GLN A 495 -14.77 7.01 44.56
C GLN A 495 -13.68 5.96 44.74
N LYS A 496 -13.36 5.24 43.66
CA LYS A 496 -12.43 4.11 43.64
C LYS A 496 -11.35 4.32 42.60
N ALA A 497 -10.09 4.17 42.99
CA ALA A 497 -8.99 4.06 42.03
C ALA A 497 -9.13 2.73 41.28
N ILE A 498 -8.92 2.76 39.96
CA ILE A 498 -8.95 1.57 39.12
C ILE A 498 -7.70 1.51 38.25
N THR A 499 -7.24 0.30 38.00
CA THR A 499 -6.13 0.00 37.08
C THR A 499 -6.59 -1.04 36.07
N ARG A 500 -6.02 -0.97 34.87
CA ARG A 500 -6.16 -2.05 33.88
C ARG A 500 -5.57 -3.33 34.45
N GLN A 501 -6.28 -4.45 34.31
CA GLN A 501 -5.81 -5.74 34.79
C GLN A 501 -4.75 -6.31 33.84
N VAL A 502 -3.63 -6.76 34.39
CA VAL A 502 -2.57 -7.41 33.62
C VAL A 502 -2.42 -8.83 34.15
N PHE A 503 -2.60 -9.81 33.26
CA PHE A 503 -2.49 -11.24 33.57
C PHE A 503 -1.65 -11.99 32.53
N SER A 504 -1.23 -11.33 31.45
CA SER A 504 -0.26 -11.80 30.46
C SER A 504 0.29 -10.58 29.70
N THR A 505 0.76 -10.75 28.46
CA THR A 505 1.22 -9.65 27.60
C THR A 505 0.09 -8.63 27.38
N PRO A 506 0.25 -7.37 27.82
CA PRO A 506 -0.80 -6.36 27.69
C PRO A 506 -1.16 -6.07 26.24
N THR A 507 -2.45 -5.88 25.99
CA THR A 507 -3.02 -5.64 24.67
C THR A 507 -3.28 -4.15 24.47
N THR A 508 -3.06 -3.64 23.26
CA THR A 508 -3.41 -2.25 22.91
C THR A 508 -4.60 -2.24 21.95
N CYS A 509 -5.62 -1.43 22.27
CA CYS A 509 -6.80 -1.26 21.43
C CYS A 509 -6.78 0.10 20.74
N MET A 510 -7.16 0.14 19.47
CA MET A 510 -7.34 1.37 18.69
C MET A 510 -8.74 1.40 18.08
N ALA A 511 -9.29 2.59 17.89
CA ALA A 511 -10.55 2.76 17.17
C ALA A 511 -10.36 2.48 15.66
N THR A 512 -11.27 1.71 15.07
CA THR A 512 -11.27 1.41 13.63
C THR A 512 -12.68 1.47 13.05
N ALA A 513 -12.81 1.91 11.80
CA ALA A 513 -14.02 1.73 11.00
C ALA A 513 -13.88 0.58 9.97
N ALA A 514 -12.69 -0.03 9.89
CA ALA A 514 -12.42 -1.16 9.00
C ALA A 514 -12.98 -2.46 9.59
N SER A 515 -13.27 -3.43 8.71
CA SER A 515 -13.71 -4.78 9.11
C SER A 515 -12.75 -5.42 10.10
N ARG A 516 -13.28 -6.04 11.15
CA ARG A 516 -12.49 -6.82 12.12
C ARG A 516 -12.71 -8.33 11.96
N SER A 517 -13.25 -8.78 10.83
CA SER A 517 -13.43 -10.22 10.55
C SER A 517 -12.13 -11.03 10.60
N HIS A 518 -10.97 -10.39 10.38
CA HIS A 518 -9.65 -11.03 10.48
C HIS A 518 -8.96 -10.79 11.84
N ALA A 519 -9.64 -10.22 12.83
CA ALA A 519 -9.06 -9.98 14.14
C ALA A 519 -8.78 -11.31 14.86
N THR A 520 -7.57 -11.43 15.40
CA THR A 520 -7.10 -12.62 16.15
C THR A 520 -7.10 -12.41 17.66
N ASN A 521 -7.34 -11.17 18.10
CA ASN A 521 -7.62 -10.79 19.48
C ASN A 521 -9.11 -10.49 19.63
N TYR A 522 -9.76 -11.24 20.52
CA TYR A 522 -11.21 -11.29 20.69
C TYR A 522 -11.73 -10.38 21.80
N GLN A 523 -10.89 -9.50 22.35
CA GLN A 523 -11.25 -8.52 23.37
C GLN A 523 -12.40 -7.62 22.89
N ASP A 524 -13.58 -7.76 23.53
CA ASP A 524 -14.79 -6.97 23.26
C ASP A 524 -15.95 -7.35 24.20
N LEU A 525 -17.11 -6.71 23.98
CA LEU A 525 -18.42 -7.17 24.41
C LEU A 525 -19.05 -8.07 23.34
N TRP A 526 -19.42 -9.28 23.74
CA TRP A 526 -20.07 -10.28 22.90
C TRP A 526 -21.46 -10.64 23.43
N TRP A 527 -22.40 -10.90 22.53
CA TRP A 527 -23.79 -11.16 22.88
C TRP A 527 -24.49 -12.00 21.82
N ASN A 528 -25.65 -12.55 22.17
CA ASN A 528 -26.55 -13.22 21.22
C ASN A 528 -27.70 -12.26 20.84
N PRO A 529 -27.81 -11.81 19.57
CA PRO A 529 -28.85 -10.90 19.13
C PRO A 529 -30.29 -11.35 19.41
N SER A 530 -30.53 -12.67 19.37
CA SER A 530 -31.85 -13.26 19.63
C SER A 530 -32.19 -13.37 21.12
N GLU A 531 -31.20 -13.18 22.00
CA GLU A 531 -31.34 -13.34 23.46
C GLU A 531 -30.92 -12.07 24.21
N SER A 532 -31.22 -10.89 23.65
CA SER A 532 -30.87 -9.60 24.23
C SER A 532 -31.16 -9.51 25.73
N GLY A 533 -30.21 -8.97 26.51
CA GLY A 533 -30.32 -8.82 27.95
C GLY A 533 -29.25 -9.55 28.77
N TRP A 534 -28.44 -10.40 28.14
CA TRP A 534 -27.21 -10.96 28.69
C TRP A 534 -26.04 -10.72 27.73
N GLY A 535 -24.81 -10.89 28.22
CA GLY A 535 -23.62 -10.80 27.37
C GLY A 535 -22.36 -11.27 28.10
N VAL A 536 -21.28 -11.43 27.35
CA VAL A 536 -19.97 -11.81 27.89
C VAL A 536 -18.92 -10.83 27.40
N ASN A 537 -18.18 -10.25 28.34
CA ASN A 537 -17.00 -9.46 28.01
C ASN A 537 -15.77 -10.37 27.99
N PHE A 538 -14.94 -10.17 26.99
CA PHE A 538 -13.66 -10.82 26.83
C PHE A 538 -12.55 -9.78 27.00
N ALA A 539 -11.59 -10.08 27.86
CA ALA A 539 -10.27 -9.44 27.85
C ALA A 539 -9.25 -10.50 27.47
N GLN A 540 -8.44 -10.25 26.44
CA GLN A 540 -7.48 -11.23 25.92
C GLN A 540 -6.07 -10.67 26.02
N GLN A 541 -5.17 -11.43 26.63
CA GLN A 541 -3.74 -11.11 26.74
C GLN A 541 -2.93 -12.37 26.40
N GLY A 542 -2.23 -12.35 25.26
CA GLY A 542 -1.62 -13.55 24.68
C GLY A 542 -2.65 -14.65 24.39
N ASP A 543 -2.38 -15.85 24.91
CA ASP A 543 -3.22 -17.05 24.76
C ASP A 543 -4.21 -17.27 25.91
N ILE A 544 -4.49 -16.23 26.70
CA ILE A 544 -5.45 -16.26 27.80
C ILE A 544 -6.61 -15.35 27.48
N LEU A 545 -7.82 -15.89 27.56
CA LEU A 545 -9.08 -15.16 27.59
C LEU A 545 -9.62 -15.11 29.02
N PHE A 546 -9.83 -13.90 29.52
CA PHE A 546 -10.60 -13.63 30.72
C PHE A 546 -12.04 -13.33 30.30
N ALA A 547 -12.96 -14.23 30.60
CA ALA A 547 -14.38 -14.06 30.29
C ALA A 547 -15.15 -13.68 31.55
N THR A 548 -15.85 -12.56 31.50
CA THR A 548 -16.85 -12.16 32.52
C THR A 548 -18.22 -12.16 31.89
N TRP A 549 -19.06 -13.07 32.35
CA TRP A 549 -20.37 -13.31 31.78
C TRP A 549 -21.44 -12.76 32.72
N PHE A 550 -22.21 -11.77 32.26
CA PHE A 550 -23.33 -11.22 32.99
C PHE A 550 -24.65 -11.85 32.49
N THR A 551 -25.41 -12.43 33.42
CA THR A 551 -26.63 -13.19 33.16
C THR A 551 -27.54 -13.15 34.39
N TYR A 552 -28.50 -14.06 34.52
CA TYR A 552 -29.49 -14.08 35.61
C TYR A 552 -29.51 -15.42 36.34
N GLY A 553 -29.61 -15.36 37.67
CA GLY A 553 -29.74 -16.51 38.56
C GLY A 553 -31.20 -16.82 38.91
N ALA A 554 -31.40 -17.57 39.99
CA ALA A 554 -32.73 -17.88 40.50
C ALA A 554 -33.53 -16.61 40.83
N GLY A 555 -34.83 -16.61 40.52
CA GLY A 555 -35.71 -15.45 40.70
C GLY A 555 -35.42 -14.28 39.76
N GLY A 556 -34.59 -14.48 38.73
CA GLY A 556 -34.28 -13.48 37.71
C GLY A 556 -33.33 -12.37 38.16
N ARG A 557 -32.67 -12.55 39.32
CA ARG A 557 -31.66 -11.63 39.83
C ARG A 557 -30.42 -11.68 38.96
N GLY A 558 -29.83 -10.51 38.66
CA GLY A 558 -28.56 -10.45 37.93
C GLY A 558 -27.45 -11.21 38.67
N GLN A 559 -26.65 -11.98 37.94
CA GLN A 559 -25.45 -12.66 38.42
C GLN A 559 -24.30 -12.48 37.43
N TRP A 560 -23.07 -12.62 37.90
CA TRP A 560 -21.89 -12.70 37.02
C TRP A 560 -21.12 -14.01 37.26
N LEU A 561 -20.65 -14.60 36.18
CA LEU A 561 -19.80 -15.79 36.16
C LEU A 561 -18.46 -15.42 35.54
N VAL A 562 -17.39 -16.10 35.96
CA VAL A 562 -16.05 -15.78 35.48
C VAL A 562 -15.27 -17.01 35.06
N ALA A 563 -14.62 -16.94 33.89
CA ALA A 563 -13.51 -17.80 33.54
C ALA A 563 -12.26 -16.92 33.44
N SER A 564 -11.44 -16.93 34.49
CA SER A 564 -10.29 -16.01 34.61
C SER A 564 -9.04 -16.48 33.84
N ASN A 565 -9.07 -17.71 33.32
CA ASN A 565 -7.93 -18.31 32.63
C ASN A 565 -8.41 -19.31 31.56
N ALA A 566 -9.28 -18.88 30.64
CA ALA A 566 -9.61 -19.70 29.49
C ALA A 566 -8.41 -19.71 28.54
N SER A 567 -7.72 -20.84 28.42
CA SER A 567 -6.47 -20.94 27.66
C SER A 567 -6.72 -21.42 26.23
N ARG A 568 -5.95 -20.86 25.29
CA ARG A 568 -5.98 -21.28 23.89
C ARG A 568 -5.47 -22.72 23.76
N GLN A 569 -6.27 -23.55 23.10
CA GLN A 569 -5.95 -24.93 22.76
C GLN A 569 -5.23 -25.00 21.41
N PRO A 570 -4.52 -26.10 21.09
CA PRO A 570 -3.89 -26.30 19.78
C PRO A 570 -4.85 -26.20 18.59
N THR A 571 -6.14 -26.48 18.81
CA THR A 571 -7.22 -26.35 17.82
C THR A 571 -7.68 -24.91 17.60
N GLY A 572 -7.15 -23.94 18.35
CA GLY A 572 -7.51 -22.53 18.29
C GLY A 572 -8.66 -22.10 19.21
N GLU A 573 -9.42 -23.07 19.75
CA GLU A 573 -10.48 -22.86 20.74
C GLU A 573 -9.92 -22.39 22.09
N PHE A 574 -10.67 -21.60 22.87
CA PHE A 574 -10.32 -21.30 24.25
C PHE A 574 -11.16 -22.10 25.23
N ARG A 575 -10.53 -22.71 26.25
CA ARG A 575 -11.22 -23.52 27.27
C ARG A 575 -10.85 -23.09 28.68
N GLY A 576 -11.84 -23.00 29.57
CA GLY A 576 -11.61 -22.61 30.97
C GLY A 576 -12.68 -23.12 31.92
N ARG A 577 -12.37 -23.13 33.22
CA ARG A 577 -13.35 -23.37 34.29
C ARG A 577 -14.17 -22.10 34.56
N LEU A 578 -15.45 -22.28 34.86
CA LEU A 578 -16.35 -21.22 35.27
C LEU A 578 -16.49 -21.20 36.79
N TYR A 579 -16.45 -19.99 37.35
CA TYR A 579 -16.56 -19.76 38.77
C TYR A 579 -17.68 -18.77 39.13
N ARG A 580 -18.25 -18.99 40.31
CA ARG A 580 -19.18 -18.09 40.99
C ARG A 580 -18.56 -17.63 42.31
N THR A 581 -18.79 -16.38 42.71
CA THR A 581 -18.25 -15.83 43.97
C THR A 581 -19.34 -15.22 44.84
N THR A 582 -19.06 -15.10 46.14
CA THR A 582 -19.84 -14.30 47.09
C THR A 582 -18.93 -13.28 47.76
N GLY A 583 -19.47 -12.12 48.12
CA GLY A 583 -18.63 -11.02 48.58
C GLY A 583 -19.35 -9.93 49.33
N THR A 584 -18.56 -8.95 49.77
CA THR A 584 -18.97 -7.77 50.51
C THR A 584 -19.84 -6.89 49.61
N PRO A 585 -21.04 -6.46 50.07
CA PRO A 585 -21.91 -5.56 49.32
C PRO A 585 -21.16 -4.32 48.83
N PHE A 586 -21.44 -3.85 47.60
CA PHE A 586 -20.65 -2.81 46.94
C PHE A 586 -20.47 -1.52 47.78
N ASN A 587 -21.50 -1.14 48.53
CA ASN A 587 -21.53 0.05 49.39
C ASN A 587 -20.67 -0.08 50.66
N LEU A 588 -20.20 -1.29 50.98
CA LEU A 588 -19.38 -1.61 52.15
C LEU A 588 -17.93 -1.96 51.78
N ILE A 589 -17.59 -2.12 50.50
CA ILE A 589 -16.22 -2.36 50.05
C ILE A 589 -15.42 -1.07 50.30
N ASN A 590 -14.40 -1.11 51.17
CA ASN A 590 -13.62 0.06 51.58
C ASN A 590 -12.15 -0.30 51.83
N GLY A 591 -11.36 -0.44 50.77
CA GLY A 591 -9.91 -0.64 50.85
C GLY A 591 -9.47 -2.05 51.27
N THR A 592 -10.37 -3.03 51.24
CA THR A 592 -10.10 -4.44 51.52
C THR A 592 -10.65 -5.32 50.41
N PRO A 593 -10.12 -6.55 50.20
CA PRO A 593 -10.67 -7.50 49.23
C PRO A 593 -12.18 -7.68 49.38
N ALA A 594 -12.89 -7.66 48.26
CA ALA A 594 -14.35 -7.72 48.22
C ALA A 594 -14.88 -9.14 48.37
N VAL A 595 -14.14 -10.17 47.96
CA VAL A 595 -14.58 -11.56 48.08
C VAL A 595 -14.55 -12.02 49.54
N THR A 596 -15.61 -12.68 50.00
CA THR A 596 -15.71 -13.20 51.38
C THR A 596 -15.59 -14.71 51.50
N SER A 597 -15.56 -15.45 50.39
CA SER A 597 -15.41 -16.91 50.33
C SER A 597 -14.52 -17.35 49.16
N ALA A 598 -14.04 -18.59 49.15
CA ALA A 598 -13.40 -19.13 47.95
C ALA A 598 -14.37 -19.12 46.75
N ALA A 599 -13.83 -18.93 45.55
CA ALA A 599 -14.60 -19.04 44.32
C ALA A 599 -15.11 -20.48 44.14
N THR A 600 -16.40 -20.63 43.86
CA THR A 600 -17.06 -21.93 43.66
C THR A 600 -16.93 -22.32 42.19
N ASP A 601 -16.33 -23.48 41.91
CA ASP A 601 -16.34 -24.06 40.56
C ASP A 601 -17.76 -24.55 40.24
N ILE A 602 -18.31 -24.07 39.12
CA ILE A 602 -19.68 -24.34 38.68
C ILE A 602 -19.73 -25.00 37.30
N GLY A 603 -18.58 -25.31 36.71
CA GLY A 603 -18.48 -25.96 35.40
C GLY A 603 -17.42 -25.35 34.49
N GLU A 604 -17.71 -25.25 33.20
CA GLU A 604 -16.71 -24.96 32.17
C GLU A 604 -17.29 -24.20 30.97
N ILE A 605 -16.39 -23.53 30.25
CA ILE A 605 -16.68 -22.79 29.02
C ILE A 605 -15.67 -23.15 27.92
N ALA A 606 -16.19 -23.20 26.69
CA ALA A 606 -15.46 -23.45 25.45
C ALA A 606 -15.88 -22.38 24.43
N LEU A 607 -14.90 -21.68 23.84
CA LEU A 607 -15.12 -20.58 22.90
C LEU A 607 -14.44 -20.90 21.58
N THR A 608 -15.27 -21.11 20.54
CA THR A 608 -14.81 -21.33 19.17
C THR A 608 -15.13 -20.12 18.32
N PHE A 609 -14.11 -19.36 17.92
CA PHE A 609 -14.26 -18.20 17.04
C PHE A 609 -14.23 -18.65 15.59
N THR A 610 -15.27 -18.33 14.82
CA THR A 610 -15.32 -18.62 13.38
C THR A 610 -14.63 -17.54 12.56
N ASP A 611 -14.69 -16.31 13.04
CA ASP A 611 -13.95 -15.16 12.55
C ASP A 611 -13.80 -14.14 13.70
N GLY A 612 -13.27 -12.94 13.41
CA GLY A 612 -13.09 -11.91 14.42
C GLY A 612 -14.38 -11.28 14.98
N GLU A 613 -15.55 -11.54 14.38
CA GLU A 613 -16.86 -10.94 14.73
C GLU A 613 -17.89 -11.97 15.23
N HIS A 614 -17.66 -13.28 15.02
CA HIS A 614 -18.59 -14.37 15.32
C HIS A 614 -17.93 -15.52 16.08
N ALA A 615 -18.63 -16.06 17.07
CA ALA A 615 -18.17 -17.21 17.84
C ALA A 615 -19.32 -18.11 18.30
N ARG A 616 -18.98 -19.36 18.64
CA ARG A 616 -19.82 -20.29 19.39
C ARG A 616 -19.29 -20.39 20.81
N MET A 617 -20.17 -20.21 21.77
CA MET A 617 -19.92 -20.38 23.20
C MET A 617 -20.65 -21.63 23.69
N ASP A 618 -19.89 -22.68 23.98
CA ASP A 618 -20.36 -23.90 24.61
C ASP A 618 -20.05 -23.83 26.11
N TYR A 619 -21.00 -24.20 26.97
CA TYR A 619 -20.77 -24.20 28.41
C TYR A 619 -21.54 -25.31 29.12
N THR A 620 -21.04 -25.65 30.30
CA THR A 620 -21.78 -26.40 31.32
C THR A 620 -21.77 -25.57 32.60
N VAL A 621 -22.95 -25.24 33.14
CA VAL A 621 -23.11 -24.48 34.40
C VAL A 621 -24.10 -25.21 35.30
N ASP A 622 -23.69 -25.51 36.53
CA ASP A 622 -24.47 -26.25 37.52
C ASP A 622 -25.08 -27.55 36.95
N GLY A 623 -24.33 -28.24 36.07
CA GLY A 623 -24.74 -29.49 35.41
C GLY A 623 -25.62 -29.33 34.16
N VAL A 624 -25.97 -28.10 33.76
CA VAL A 624 -26.74 -27.82 32.55
C VAL A 624 -25.81 -27.37 31.43
N SER A 625 -25.83 -28.09 30.30
CA SER A 625 -25.03 -27.77 29.12
C SER A 625 -25.85 -27.08 28.03
N GLN A 626 -25.31 -26.02 27.44
CA GLN A 626 -25.91 -25.34 26.29
C GLN A 626 -24.82 -24.84 25.31
N SER A 627 -25.26 -24.51 24.10
CA SER A 627 -24.45 -23.90 23.06
C SER A 627 -25.15 -22.64 22.55
N LYS A 628 -24.41 -21.53 22.48
CA LYS A 628 -24.91 -20.21 22.05
C LYS A 628 -24.04 -19.64 20.95
N SER A 629 -24.65 -19.13 19.89
CA SER A 629 -23.96 -18.26 18.93
C SER A 629 -23.88 -16.84 19.49
N ILE A 630 -22.70 -16.24 19.44
CA ILE A 630 -22.44 -14.88 19.90
C ILE A 630 -21.72 -14.08 18.82
N THR A 631 -21.95 -12.77 18.81
CA THR A 631 -21.28 -11.80 17.94
C THR A 631 -20.82 -10.61 18.76
N ARG A 632 -19.83 -9.87 18.26
CA ARG A 632 -19.42 -8.61 18.90
C ARG A 632 -20.55 -7.59 18.83
N GLN A 633 -20.75 -6.86 19.91
CA GLN A 633 -21.75 -5.80 19.94
C GLN A 633 -21.21 -4.54 19.26
N VAL A 634 -21.98 -3.98 18.33
CA VAL A 634 -21.67 -2.71 17.64
C VAL A 634 -22.71 -1.67 18.04
N PHE A 635 -22.25 -0.51 18.49
CA PHE A 635 -23.10 0.58 18.96
C PHE A 635 -22.57 1.99 18.61
N ALA A 636 -21.43 2.09 17.92
CA ALA A 636 -20.94 3.34 17.33
C ALA A 636 -20.25 3.10 15.98
N ALA A 637 -19.79 4.16 15.31
CA ALA A 637 -19.20 4.11 13.97
C ALA A 637 -17.79 3.51 13.95
N THR A 638 -16.98 3.77 15.00
CA THR A 638 -15.70 3.08 15.19
C THR A 638 -15.74 2.10 16.35
N GLN A 639 -15.07 0.96 16.19
CA GLN A 639 -15.02 -0.12 17.18
C GLN A 639 -13.57 -0.38 17.63
N PRO A 640 -13.35 -1.03 18.78
CA PRO A 640 -12.00 -1.40 19.19
C PRO A 640 -11.45 -2.53 18.29
N LEU A 641 -10.24 -2.31 17.79
CA LEU A 641 -9.37 -3.34 17.22
C LEU A 641 -8.14 -3.48 18.14
N CYS A 642 -8.07 -4.60 18.82
CA CYS A 642 -7.05 -4.88 19.82
C CYS A 642 -5.96 -5.80 19.25
N ARG A 643 -4.70 -5.59 19.64
CA ARG A 643 -3.55 -6.40 19.23
C ARG A 643 -2.58 -6.64 20.37
#